data_AF-A0A2U1Q3S3-F1
#
_entry.id   AF-A0A2U1Q3S3-F1
#
_cell.length_a   1.000
_cell.length_b   1.000
_cell.length_c   1.000
_cell.angle_alpha   90.00
_cell.angle_beta   90.00
_cell.angle_gamma   90.00
#
_symmetry.space_group_name_H-M   'P 1'
#
loop_
_entity.id
_entity.type
_entity.pdbx_description
1 polymer ?
#
loop_
_entity_poly.entity_id
_entity_poly.type
_entity_poly.pdbx_seq_one_letter_code
_entity_poly.pdbx_strand_id
1 'polypeptide(L)'
;MPSLSNISEPSTETKIKKVKNLTAEGGEKKSSKKKRKANDDSDSSVLIEPTEAEESMKKSKKKKVKTDMAEVDEVMAEVIAENPNAVSKFRISEPLKNALKAKGIEALFPIQAQTFDSVYEGLDLIGKAKTGQGKTLAFILPILESLTNGPEKASRKTGYGRAPTILVLLPTRELAKQVYTDFEYYGKSVGLTACCLYGGGGASIGPQTTQLKRGVDIVVGAVGRVKDHIERGNLDLKSLKFRILDEADEMLRQGFVEDVEYILSKVNDATKVQTVLFSATLPSWVNHIAAKFLKSDRKIVDLVGLKVMKASESVRHIIMPCSWNARSQVIPDIIRHHSSGGRTIVFTETKDYCSELSGLLAGARPLHGDIQQSVREQTLAGFRAGKFMTLVATNVAARGLDIQDVQLIIQCEPPRDVEDYIHRSGRTGRAGNTGVAITLYEPRKGNIAKLEREAGVKFEHVSAPQPADIAKAAGGDAAEAINSVSDSVIPVFKAAAAELLESSGLSPVELLAKALAKSIGYTEIKKRSVLTSMENYVTLLLEAGRPCYTPSFAYGVLRRFLPEDKVESIQGLALTADQRGAVFDVAAADVDIFLAGQENATGVSLQVVKELPQLQEKEQARGSRFGNSGGSFQRGNGVIGLVTFLLVLLLAFVFLPYLTELMSTDHRPPVVGPITNQLIHFQHLYDYMTSIAKKYPTFRFITPTHSEVYTDDPVNVEYILKTNFANYTKHLYDYMTSIAKKYPTFRFITPTHSEVYTVDPVNVEYILKTNFANYTKGEYNVDIMKDLFGNGIFTVDGAKWRHQRKLASFEFSTKVLRDSTSVIFKSNTAKLVKHISLLAGAEKEMNLQDLLMKSTLDSIFKVGFGFDLDTLSGSDEASSRFIKAFDDSNGLKIKRYLNIGSEAVVKQNIRIIDNFLYELIQNKREQMKNGNLHRDKEDILSRFLLESEKDPENMNSEYLRDISLSFLLAGKDTSANTLTWFFYMLCKHPLIQEKVFEEVKTVTEANDDISIDEF
;
A
#
# COMPACT_ATOMS: atom_id res chain seq x y z
N MET A 1 -45.82 -27.93 12.56
CA MET A 1 -46.91 -27.56 11.64
C MET A 1 -48.14 -27.21 12.47
N PRO A 2 -49.08 -26.34 12.04
CA PRO A 2 -49.00 -25.27 11.04
C PRO A 2 -49.61 -23.89 11.47
N SER A 3 -49.36 -22.83 10.67
CA SER A 3 -50.24 -21.69 10.29
C SER A 3 -50.99 -20.72 11.26
N LEU A 4 -50.74 -19.40 11.05
CA LEU A 4 -51.67 -18.25 10.79
C LEU A 4 -52.39 -17.37 11.89
N SER A 5 -51.96 -16.09 11.95
CA SER A 5 -52.67 -14.75 11.90
C SER A 5 -54.07 -14.41 12.49
N ASN A 6 -54.24 -13.26 13.22
CA ASN A 6 -54.86 -11.96 12.77
C ASN A 6 -55.33 -10.94 13.90
N ILE A 7 -55.19 -9.60 13.67
CA ILE A 7 -56.01 -8.41 14.17
C ILE A 7 -55.90 -7.98 15.69
N SER A 8 -56.00 -6.71 16.20
CA SER A 8 -55.88 -5.28 15.69
C SER A 8 -55.53 -4.20 16.80
N GLU A 9 -56.28 -3.08 17.01
CA GLU A 9 -55.94 -1.82 17.77
C GLU A 9 -56.84 -1.49 19.01
N PRO A 10 -56.42 -0.72 20.08
CA PRO A 10 -56.64 0.75 20.21
C PRO A 10 -55.62 1.57 21.13
N SER A 11 -56.05 2.46 22.08
CA SER A 11 -55.47 3.81 22.40
C SER A 11 -54.94 4.18 23.83
N THR A 12 -54.37 5.41 23.95
CA THR A 12 -54.29 6.40 25.12
C THR A 12 -53.21 6.39 26.26
N GLU A 13 -52.66 7.60 26.51
CA GLU A 13 -52.15 8.26 27.76
C GLU A 13 -50.87 7.82 28.56
N THR A 14 -50.55 8.57 29.66
CA THR A 14 -49.18 8.89 30.16
C THR A 14 -48.77 8.24 31.50
N LYS A 15 -47.43 8.09 31.72
CA LYS A 15 -46.65 7.93 32.99
C LYS A 15 -46.23 6.52 33.50
N ILE A 16 -44.90 6.35 33.55
CA ILE A 16 -44.05 5.85 34.67
C ILE A 16 -44.22 4.40 35.20
N LYS A 17 -43.14 3.60 35.03
CA LYS A 17 -42.70 2.40 35.82
C LYS A 17 -43.77 1.34 36.13
N LYS A 18 -43.58 0.05 35.79
CA LYS A 18 -42.48 -0.80 36.30
C LYS A 18 -42.54 -2.21 35.65
N VAL A 19 -41.42 -2.92 35.67
CA VAL A 19 -41.37 -4.38 35.44
C VAL A 19 -42.16 -5.12 36.54
N LYS A 20 -43.04 -6.08 36.18
CA LYS A 20 -42.98 -7.48 36.66
C LYS A 20 -44.07 -8.41 36.11
N ASN A 21 -43.65 -9.66 36.00
CA ASN A 21 -44.35 -10.91 35.70
C ASN A 21 -45.75 -11.08 36.30
N LEU A 22 -46.56 -11.84 35.57
CA LEU A 22 -47.63 -12.73 36.04
C LEU A 22 -47.38 -14.08 35.31
N THR A 23 -47.52 -15.27 35.91
CA THR A 23 -47.97 -15.65 37.26
C THR A 23 -47.08 -16.76 37.83
N ALA A 24 -46.95 -16.78 39.15
CA ALA A 24 -46.68 -18.00 39.91
C ALA A 24 -48.00 -18.44 40.59
N GLU A 25 -48.15 -19.72 40.89
CA GLU A 25 -49.06 -20.17 41.96
C GLU A 25 -48.42 -19.88 43.34
N GLY A 26 -49.25 -19.72 44.39
CA GLY A 26 -48.96 -18.99 45.65
C GLY A 26 -47.68 -19.32 46.46
N GLY A 27 -47.25 -18.52 47.44
CA GLY A 27 -47.80 -17.29 48.06
C GLY A 27 -46.69 -16.31 48.53
N GLU A 28 -46.80 -15.48 49.59
CA GLU A 28 -47.89 -15.21 50.56
C GLU A 28 -47.69 -13.83 51.27
N LYS A 29 -48.67 -13.42 52.11
CA LYS A 29 -48.69 -12.38 53.18
C LYS A 29 -47.74 -11.14 53.23
N LYS A 30 -48.40 -9.96 53.10
CA LYS A 30 -48.42 -8.76 54.02
C LYS A 30 -47.10 -7.96 54.28
N SER A 31 -46.93 -6.72 53.77
CA SER A 31 -47.41 -5.39 54.27
C SER A 31 -46.63 -4.83 55.51
N SER A 32 -46.24 -3.55 55.67
CA SER A 32 -46.60 -2.25 55.02
C SER A 32 -45.74 -1.05 55.50
N LYS A 33 -45.60 0.03 54.67
CA LYS A 33 -45.56 1.52 54.97
C LYS A 33 -44.64 2.07 56.13
N LYS A 34 -44.03 3.29 56.13
CA LYS A 34 -44.06 4.53 55.30
C LYS A 34 -42.97 5.56 55.76
N LYS A 35 -42.46 6.43 54.84
CA LYS A 35 -41.95 7.84 55.04
C LYS A 35 -40.65 8.06 55.91
N ARG A 36 -39.84 9.15 55.81
CA ARG A 36 -39.78 10.41 54.99
C ARG A 36 -38.40 11.14 55.12
N LYS A 37 -37.97 11.88 54.07
CA LYS A 37 -37.10 13.12 54.06
C LYS A 37 -35.65 13.07 54.66
N ALA A 38 -34.73 14.04 54.46
CA ALA A 38 -34.33 14.98 53.37
C ALA A 38 -33.20 15.95 53.86
N ASN A 39 -32.37 16.54 52.95
CA ASN A 39 -31.49 17.74 53.13
C ASN A 39 -30.32 17.62 54.17
N ASP A 40 -29.27 18.48 54.26
CA ASP A 40 -28.48 19.32 53.31
C ASP A 40 -27.14 19.75 54.00
N ASP A 41 -26.20 20.30 53.22
CA ASP A 41 -25.19 21.35 53.53
C ASP A 41 -24.01 21.27 54.56
N SER A 42 -22.93 21.93 54.12
CA SER A 42 -21.91 22.79 54.81
C SER A 42 -20.94 22.28 55.89
N ASP A 43 -19.69 22.04 55.46
CA ASP A 43 -18.46 22.87 55.64
C ASP A 43 -18.14 23.65 56.96
N SER A 44 -16.86 23.59 57.37
CA SER A 44 -16.05 24.49 58.26
C SER A 44 -14.87 23.69 58.84
N SER A 45 -13.60 23.85 58.46
CA SER A 45 -12.68 25.00 58.50
C SER A 45 -11.73 25.04 59.72
N VAL A 46 -10.47 24.63 59.46
CA VAL A 46 -9.19 25.30 59.83
C VAL A 46 -8.73 25.29 61.30
N LEU A 47 -7.46 24.93 61.53
CA LEU A 47 -6.40 25.79 62.14
C LEU A 47 -5.02 25.09 62.26
N ILE A 48 -4.01 25.72 61.63
CA ILE A 48 -2.59 25.85 62.04
C ILE A 48 -1.59 24.68 61.81
N GLU A 49 -0.64 24.96 60.90
CA GLU A 49 0.68 24.33 60.63
C GLU A 49 1.74 24.85 61.66
N PRO A 50 3.09 24.68 61.54
CA PRO A 50 3.91 23.94 60.57
C PRO A 50 5.04 23.09 61.20
N THR A 51 5.83 22.38 60.37
CA THR A 51 7.31 22.53 60.22
C THR A 51 7.93 21.42 59.35
N GLU A 52 9.08 21.72 58.76
CA GLU A 52 9.71 21.02 57.64
C GLU A 52 10.78 19.98 58.06
N ALA A 53 11.32 19.30 57.03
CA ALA A 53 12.59 18.58 56.96
C ALA A 53 12.73 17.31 57.86
N GLU A 54 12.73 16.09 57.32
CA GLU A 54 13.71 15.47 56.40
C GLU A 54 14.95 14.86 57.07
N GLU A 55 15.29 13.67 56.57
CA GLU A 55 16.54 12.91 56.75
C GLU A 55 17.11 12.69 58.17
N SER A 56 16.69 11.59 58.81
CA SER A 56 17.58 10.42 58.97
C SER A 56 16.89 9.21 59.63
N MET A 57 17.51 8.02 59.50
CA MET A 57 17.09 6.73 60.10
C MET A 57 15.68 6.23 59.69
N LYS A 58 15.51 5.54 58.56
CA LYS A 58 16.00 4.17 58.29
C LYS A 58 16.15 3.31 59.57
N LYS A 59 15.30 2.26 59.66
CA LYS A 59 15.20 1.20 60.70
C LYS A 59 14.57 1.57 62.06
N SER A 60 13.23 1.51 62.16
CA SER A 60 12.53 0.96 63.37
C SER A 60 11.00 0.80 63.31
N LYS A 61 10.27 1.21 62.25
CA LYS A 61 8.82 0.89 62.10
C LYS A 61 8.58 -0.55 61.59
N LYS A 62 8.96 -1.54 62.39
CA LYS A 62 8.71 -2.99 62.14
C LYS A 62 8.15 -3.70 63.39
N LYS A 63 7.16 -3.08 64.05
CA LYS A 63 6.24 -3.59 65.09
C LYS A 63 5.18 -2.50 65.37
N LYS A 64 3.96 -2.88 65.80
CA LYS A 64 2.80 -1.99 66.09
C LYS A 64 2.11 -1.24 64.93
N VAL A 65 1.78 -1.95 63.84
CA VAL A 65 0.60 -1.64 62.97
C VAL A 65 -0.07 -2.97 62.60
N LYS A 66 -0.23 -3.88 63.58
CA LYS A 66 -0.46 -5.31 63.33
C LYS A 66 -1.60 -5.91 64.15
N THR A 67 -2.57 -5.07 64.53
CA THR A 67 -3.63 -5.47 65.48
C THR A 67 -5.03 -5.01 65.06
N ASP A 68 -5.18 -3.82 64.45
CA ASP A 68 -6.52 -3.23 64.22
C ASP A 68 -7.06 -3.39 62.78
N MET A 69 -6.37 -4.15 61.92
CA MET A 69 -6.84 -4.57 60.60
C MET A 69 -7.42 -6.00 60.59
N ALA A 70 -7.62 -6.63 61.75
CA ALA A 70 -8.05 -8.02 61.85
C ALA A 70 -9.58 -8.21 61.90
N GLU A 71 -10.35 -7.20 62.33
CA GLU A 71 -11.81 -7.32 62.53
C GLU A 71 -12.67 -6.80 61.36
N VAL A 72 -12.07 -6.20 60.33
CA VAL A 72 -12.78 -5.79 59.11
C VAL A 72 -12.81 -6.91 58.06
N ASP A 73 -11.86 -7.85 58.11
CA ASP A 73 -11.72 -8.94 57.14
C ASP A 73 -12.71 -10.10 57.35
N GLU A 74 -13.33 -10.26 58.52
CA GLU A 74 -14.29 -11.35 58.78
C GLU A 74 -15.75 -11.05 58.40
N VAL A 75 -16.12 -9.79 58.10
CA VAL A 75 -17.51 -9.39 57.76
C VAL A 75 -17.70 -9.15 56.25
N MET A 76 -16.62 -9.18 55.45
CA MET A 76 -16.66 -9.17 53.97
C MET A 76 -16.59 -10.57 53.35
N ALA A 77 -16.76 -11.63 54.16
CA ALA A 77 -16.60 -13.02 53.74
C ALA A 77 -17.82 -13.66 53.03
N GLU A 78 -18.95 -12.96 52.88
CA GLU A 78 -20.08 -13.45 52.08
C GLU A 78 -20.43 -12.51 50.90
N VAL A 79 -20.65 -13.14 49.74
CA VAL A 79 -20.97 -12.53 48.43
C VAL A 79 -19.80 -11.83 47.71
N ILE A 80 -18.65 -12.53 47.59
CA ILE A 80 -17.82 -12.36 46.38
C ILE A 80 -18.58 -12.97 45.20
N ALA A 81 -19.02 -12.14 44.26
CA ALA A 81 -19.56 -12.62 42.99
C ALA A 81 -18.44 -13.22 42.14
N GLU A 82 -18.22 -14.54 42.25
CA GLU A 82 -17.18 -15.25 41.51
C GLU A 82 -17.25 -14.96 40.00
N ASN A 83 -16.13 -14.50 39.42
CA ASN A 83 -16.02 -14.26 37.98
C ASN A 83 -16.47 -15.54 37.21
N PRO A 84 -17.51 -15.46 36.35
CA PRO A 84 -18.03 -16.64 35.65
C PRO A 84 -17.03 -17.24 34.66
N ASN A 85 -16.05 -16.46 34.22
CA ASN A 85 -15.00 -16.90 33.31
C ASN A 85 -13.71 -17.33 34.02
N ALA A 86 -13.69 -17.44 35.36
CA ALA A 86 -12.50 -17.89 36.10
C ALA A 86 -12.00 -19.24 35.59
N VAL A 87 -10.68 -19.39 35.42
CA VAL A 87 -10.05 -20.61 34.86
C VAL A 87 -10.39 -21.88 35.67
N SER A 88 -10.69 -21.73 36.97
CA SER A 88 -11.16 -22.80 37.86
C SER A 88 -12.50 -23.43 37.46
N LYS A 89 -13.34 -22.72 36.70
CA LYS A 89 -14.69 -23.18 36.28
C LYS A 89 -14.69 -24.03 35.00
N PHE A 90 -13.56 -24.15 34.32
CA PHE A 90 -13.43 -24.90 33.07
C PHE A 90 -12.70 -26.23 33.29
N ARG A 91 -12.91 -27.18 32.35
CA ARG A 91 -12.29 -28.52 32.37
C ARG A 91 -10.80 -28.44 31.98
N ILE A 92 -10.01 -27.72 32.78
CA ILE A 92 -8.58 -27.47 32.61
C ILE A 92 -7.80 -28.15 33.73
N SER A 93 -6.79 -28.92 33.35
CA SER A 93 -5.92 -29.69 34.24
C SER A 93 -4.94 -28.81 35.02
N GLU A 94 -4.48 -29.28 36.17
CA GLU A 94 -3.54 -28.51 37.01
C GLU A 94 -2.22 -28.13 36.34
N PRO A 95 -1.57 -28.97 35.50
CA PRO A 95 -0.39 -28.53 34.75
C PRO A 95 -0.67 -27.31 33.86
N LEU A 96 -1.83 -27.29 33.20
CA LEU A 96 -2.22 -26.22 32.28
C LEU A 96 -2.70 -24.96 33.02
N LYS A 97 -3.43 -25.11 34.13
CA LYS A 97 -3.76 -24.03 35.08
C LYS A 97 -2.50 -23.33 35.60
N ASN A 98 -1.50 -24.10 36.01
CA ASN A 98 -0.22 -23.54 36.49
C ASN A 98 0.52 -22.78 35.38
N ALA A 99 0.52 -23.30 34.14
CA ALA A 99 1.11 -22.62 32.98
C ALA A 99 0.39 -21.30 32.64
N LEU A 100 -0.95 -21.27 32.75
CA LEU A 100 -1.79 -20.06 32.59
C LEU A 100 -1.54 -19.04 33.71
N LYS A 101 -1.51 -19.48 34.97
CA LYS A 101 -1.22 -18.62 36.12
C LYS A 101 0.17 -17.99 36.05
N ALA A 102 1.18 -18.73 35.58
CA ALA A 102 2.52 -18.21 35.32
C ALA A 102 2.57 -17.16 34.19
N LYS A 103 1.53 -17.07 33.35
CA LYS A 103 1.31 -16.01 32.35
C LYS A 103 0.37 -14.90 32.82
N GLY A 104 -0.07 -14.92 34.08
CA GLY A 104 -1.02 -13.95 34.65
C GLY A 104 -2.48 -14.15 34.20
N ILE A 105 -2.85 -15.33 33.67
CA ILE A 105 -4.18 -15.60 33.14
C ILE A 105 -5.03 -16.29 34.21
N GLU A 106 -5.88 -15.52 34.90
CA GLU A 106 -6.78 -16.00 35.96
C GLU A 106 -8.23 -16.24 35.49
N ALA A 107 -8.64 -15.58 34.40
CA ALA A 107 -9.95 -15.71 33.78
C ALA A 107 -9.83 -15.76 32.24
N LEU A 108 -10.74 -16.50 31.62
CA LEU A 108 -10.84 -16.64 30.17
C LEU A 108 -11.56 -15.45 29.52
N PHE A 109 -11.17 -15.09 28.30
CA PHE A 109 -11.92 -14.14 27.47
C PHE A 109 -13.28 -14.74 27.05
N PRO A 110 -14.30 -13.91 26.74
CA PRO A 110 -15.62 -14.40 26.35
C PRO A 110 -15.63 -15.39 25.19
N ILE A 111 -14.72 -15.24 24.20
CA ILE A 111 -14.61 -16.21 23.10
C ILE A 111 -14.11 -17.56 23.60
N GLN A 112 -13.08 -17.56 24.45
CA GLN A 112 -12.49 -18.76 25.03
C GLN A 112 -13.53 -19.51 25.85
N ALA A 113 -14.25 -18.81 26.72
CA ALA A 113 -15.32 -19.38 27.55
C ALA A 113 -16.45 -20.01 26.70
N GLN A 114 -16.93 -19.32 25.66
CA GLN A 114 -18.06 -19.79 24.85
C GLN A 114 -17.71 -20.92 23.87
N THR A 115 -16.45 -21.03 23.45
CA THR A 115 -15.99 -22.11 22.56
C THR A 115 -15.43 -23.31 23.31
N PHE A 116 -14.97 -23.16 24.57
CA PHE A 116 -14.21 -24.18 25.30
C PHE A 116 -14.85 -25.57 25.22
N ASP A 117 -16.08 -25.71 25.74
CA ASP A 117 -16.73 -27.02 25.86
C ASP A 117 -17.02 -27.67 24.51
N SER A 118 -17.44 -26.88 23.53
CA SER A 118 -17.75 -27.39 22.19
C SER A 118 -16.50 -27.80 21.42
N VAL A 119 -15.37 -27.10 21.62
CA VAL A 119 -14.09 -27.55 21.06
C VAL A 119 -13.60 -28.81 21.79
N TYR A 120 -13.70 -28.87 23.12
CA TYR A 120 -13.27 -30.01 23.93
C TYR A 120 -14.05 -31.31 23.58
N GLU A 121 -15.35 -31.18 23.30
CA GLU A 121 -16.27 -32.28 22.97
C GLU A 121 -16.18 -32.79 21.51
N GLY A 122 -15.36 -32.16 20.66
CA GLY A 122 -15.16 -32.62 19.28
C GLY A 122 -16.16 -32.07 18.25
N LEU A 123 -16.97 -31.06 18.62
CA LEU A 123 -17.91 -30.40 17.71
C LEU A 123 -17.19 -29.43 16.79
N ASP A 124 -17.49 -29.46 15.49
CA ASP A 124 -16.97 -28.48 14.54
C ASP A 124 -17.43 -27.07 14.92
N LEU A 125 -16.56 -26.06 14.73
CA LEU A 125 -16.81 -24.73 15.28
C LEU A 125 -16.37 -23.61 14.32
N ILE A 126 -17.22 -22.59 14.18
CA ILE A 126 -16.88 -21.30 13.58
C ILE A 126 -16.87 -20.24 14.69
N GLY A 127 -15.68 -19.76 15.04
CA GLY A 127 -15.48 -18.68 16.01
C GLY A 127 -15.25 -17.33 15.32
N LYS A 128 -16.26 -16.47 15.32
CA LYS A 128 -16.19 -15.10 14.78
C LYS A 128 -15.88 -14.12 15.91
N ALA A 129 -14.64 -13.62 15.95
CA ALA A 129 -14.17 -12.66 16.94
C ALA A 129 -13.06 -11.75 16.39
N LYS A 130 -13.02 -10.51 16.90
CA LYS A 130 -12.00 -9.51 16.55
C LYS A 130 -10.60 -9.95 16.98
N THR A 131 -9.55 -9.40 16.35
CA THR A 131 -8.17 -9.55 16.82
C THR A 131 -8.03 -9.03 18.26
N GLY A 132 -7.17 -9.64 19.08
CA GLY A 132 -6.94 -9.23 20.48
C GLY A 132 -7.91 -9.82 21.52
N GLN A 133 -8.98 -10.52 21.10
CA GLN A 133 -9.95 -11.19 21.99
C GLN A 133 -9.47 -12.56 22.54
N GLY A 134 -8.18 -12.90 22.40
CA GLY A 134 -7.64 -14.17 22.90
C GLY A 134 -8.01 -15.43 22.09
N LYS A 135 -8.36 -15.30 20.80
CA LYS A 135 -8.76 -16.41 19.90
C LYS A 135 -7.82 -17.63 19.94
N THR A 136 -6.51 -17.42 20.04
CA THR A 136 -5.50 -18.48 20.02
C THR A 136 -5.70 -19.51 21.14
N LEU A 137 -5.91 -19.07 22.39
CA LEU A 137 -6.17 -19.99 23.50
C LEU A 137 -7.58 -20.62 23.44
N ALA A 138 -8.50 -20.04 22.66
CA ALA A 138 -9.87 -20.53 22.51
C ALA A 138 -9.94 -21.88 21.75
N PHE A 139 -8.90 -22.22 20.99
CA PHE A 139 -8.67 -23.56 20.46
C PHE A 139 -7.54 -24.32 21.17
N ILE A 140 -6.43 -23.68 21.56
CA ILE A 140 -5.30 -24.41 22.18
C ILE A 140 -5.73 -25.15 23.45
N LEU A 141 -6.36 -24.46 24.41
CA LEU A 141 -6.66 -25.06 25.72
C LEU A 141 -7.60 -26.28 25.61
N PRO A 142 -8.80 -26.18 24.99
CA PRO A 142 -9.70 -27.32 24.90
C PRO A 142 -9.15 -28.48 24.05
N ILE A 143 -8.33 -28.23 23.03
CA ILE A 143 -7.71 -29.27 22.21
C ILE A 143 -6.63 -30.03 23.00
N LEU A 144 -5.78 -29.33 23.74
CA LEU A 144 -4.77 -29.96 24.61
C LEU A 144 -5.42 -30.83 25.68
N GLU A 145 -6.50 -30.35 26.31
CA GLU A 145 -7.26 -31.11 27.30
C GLU A 145 -7.96 -32.32 26.67
N SER A 146 -8.58 -32.17 25.49
CA SER A 146 -9.26 -33.27 24.79
C SER A 146 -8.30 -34.43 24.43
N LEU A 147 -7.05 -34.14 24.05
CA LEU A 147 -6.00 -35.14 23.77
C LEU A 147 -5.35 -35.79 25.00
N THR A 148 -5.50 -35.23 26.20
CA THR A 148 -4.72 -35.64 27.38
C THR A 148 -5.60 -36.18 28.51
N ASN A 149 -6.77 -35.56 28.70
CA ASN A 149 -7.74 -35.87 29.75
C ASN A 149 -9.15 -36.16 29.20
N GLY A 150 -9.43 -35.78 27.95
CA GLY A 150 -10.75 -35.86 27.33
C GLY A 150 -10.96 -36.98 26.28
N PRO A 151 -11.96 -36.81 25.39
CA PRO A 151 -12.43 -37.86 24.48
C PRO A 151 -11.36 -38.45 23.55
N GLU A 152 -10.38 -37.65 23.14
CA GLU A 152 -9.35 -38.03 22.17
C GLU A 152 -8.06 -38.57 22.81
N LYS A 153 -8.06 -38.78 24.14
CA LYS A 153 -6.93 -39.36 24.88
C LYS A 153 -6.41 -40.69 24.31
N ALA A 154 -7.32 -41.56 23.86
CA ALA A 154 -6.95 -42.86 23.26
C ALA A 154 -6.28 -42.72 21.88
N SER A 155 -6.43 -41.58 21.20
CA SER A 155 -5.79 -41.30 19.91
C SER A 155 -4.35 -40.83 20.04
N ARG A 156 -3.88 -40.53 21.26
CA ARG A 156 -2.48 -40.13 21.53
C ARG A 156 -1.55 -41.32 21.35
N LYS A 157 -0.86 -41.36 20.21
CA LYS A 157 0.24 -42.31 19.97
C LYS A 157 1.54 -41.78 20.57
N THR A 158 2.35 -42.65 21.15
CA THR A 158 3.72 -42.34 21.59
C THR A 158 4.71 -43.16 20.79
N GLY A 159 5.84 -42.58 20.40
CA GLY A 159 6.88 -43.25 19.63
C GLY A 159 7.51 -42.38 18.54
N TYR A 160 8.60 -42.90 17.97
CA TYR A 160 9.34 -42.30 16.87
C TYR A 160 8.55 -42.40 15.56
N GLY A 161 8.58 -41.36 14.73
CA GLY A 161 7.94 -41.36 13.41
C GLY A 161 6.40 -41.32 13.42
N ARG A 162 5.77 -41.01 14.56
CA ARG A 162 4.31 -40.85 14.63
C ARG A 162 3.82 -39.66 13.79
N ALA A 163 2.70 -39.86 13.10
CA ALA A 163 1.99 -38.80 12.39
C ALA A 163 1.25 -37.86 13.38
N PRO A 164 1.12 -36.56 13.07
CA PRO A 164 0.46 -35.60 13.95
C PRO A 164 -1.03 -35.83 14.10
N THR A 165 -1.55 -35.40 15.25
CA THR A 165 -2.98 -35.40 15.59
C THR A 165 -3.62 -34.03 15.45
N ILE A 166 -2.83 -32.95 15.45
CA ILE A 166 -3.29 -31.56 15.28
C ILE A 166 -2.58 -30.91 14.09
N LEU A 167 -3.34 -30.23 13.24
CA LEU A 167 -2.85 -29.37 12.15
C LEU A 167 -3.46 -27.97 12.27
N VAL A 168 -2.61 -26.95 12.30
CA VAL A 168 -3.02 -25.54 12.37
C VAL A 168 -2.51 -24.83 11.12
N LEU A 169 -3.45 -24.37 10.29
CA LEU A 169 -3.20 -23.59 9.08
C LEU A 169 -3.33 -22.11 9.39
N LEU A 170 -2.34 -21.35 8.95
CA LEU A 170 -2.22 -19.91 9.21
C LEU A 170 -1.78 -19.20 7.91
N PRO A 171 -2.22 -17.96 7.67
CA PRO A 171 -1.87 -17.22 6.46
C PRO A 171 -0.38 -16.83 6.44
N THR A 172 0.17 -16.36 7.56
CA THR A 172 1.54 -15.79 7.61
C THR A 172 2.50 -16.62 8.45
N ARG A 173 3.79 -16.43 8.20
CA ARG A 173 4.89 -17.15 8.89
C ARG A 173 5.04 -16.67 10.33
N GLU A 174 4.80 -15.38 10.53
CA GLU A 174 4.91 -14.68 11.79
C GLU A 174 3.81 -15.14 12.75
N LEU A 175 2.58 -15.27 12.27
CA LEU A 175 1.50 -15.87 13.03
C LEU A 175 1.76 -17.37 13.29
N ALA A 176 2.31 -18.11 12.31
CA ALA A 176 2.72 -19.50 12.51
C ALA A 176 3.76 -19.67 13.63
N LYS A 177 4.76 -18.78 13.70
CA LYS A 177 5.72 -18.75 14.82
C LYS A 177 5.05 -18.41 16.15
N GLN A 178 4.17 -17.42 16.18
CA GLN A 178 3.46 -17.01 17.40
C GLN A 178 2.61 -18.15 17.97
N VAL A 179 1.73 -18.72 17.15
CA VAL A 179 0.84 -19.83 17.54
C VAL A 179 1.66 -21.08 17.89
N TYR A 180 2.78 -21.32 17.21
CA TYR A 180 3.73 -22.37 17.59
C TYR A 180 4.30 -22.14 19.00
N THR A 181 4.71 -20.92 19.35
CA THR A 181 5.25 -20.61 20.68
C THR A 181 4.23 -20.86 21.79
N ASP A 182 2.95 -20.53 21.56
CA ASP A 182 1.88 -20.88 22.50
C ASP A 182 1.69 -22.41 22.62
N PHE A 183 1.62 -23.14 21.50
CA PHE A 183 1.53 -24.60 21.53
C PHE A 183 2.76 -25.27 22.16
N GLU A 184 3.95 -24.73 21.97
CA GLU A 184 5.19 -25.24 22.58
C GLU A 184 5.18 -25.01 24.10
N TYR A 185 4.75 -23.83 24.56
CA TYR A 185 4.66 -23.49 25.98
C TYR A 185 3.58 -24.33 26.69
N TYR A 186 2.34 -24.29 26.20
CA TYR A 186 1.22 -25.00 26.84
C TYR A 186 1.28 -26.51 26.58
N GLY A 187 1.61 -26.96 25.37
CA GLY A 187 1.72 -28.37 25.02
C GLY A 187 2.82 -29.10 25.80
N LYS A 188 3.94 -28.44 26.10
CA LYS A 188 5.00 -29.01 26.95
C LYS A 188 4.53 -29.31 28.37
N SER A 189 3.61 -28.51 28.94
CA SER A 189 3.05 -28.77 30.28
C SER A 189 2.26 -30.09 30.36
N VAL A 190 1.77 -30.60 29.21
CA VAL A 190 1.04 -31.87 29.09
C VAL A 190 1.78 -32.95 28.27
N GLY A 191 3.06 -32.70 27.97
CA GLY A 191 3.97 -33.64 27.29
C GLY A 191 3.70 -33.85 25.80
N LEU A 192 3.17 -32.86 25.10
CA LEU A 192 2.97 -32.88 23.63
C LEU A 192 4.07 -32.09 22.91
N THR A 193 4.48 -32.54 21.73
CA THR A 193 5.51 -31.87 20.91
C THR A 193 4.94 -31.23 19.65
N ALA A 194 5.42 -30.03 19.34
CA ALA A 194 5.01 -29.26 18.17
C ALA A 194 6.12 -29.16 17.10
N CYS A 195 5.74 -28.84 15.86
CA CYS A 195 6.63 -28.46 14.76
C CYS A 195 6.08 -27.22 14.05
N CYS A 196 6.95 -26.25 13.72
CA CYS A 196 6.58 -25.05 12.97
C CYS A 196 6.99 -25.16 11.50
N LEU A 197 6.01 -25.09 10.58
CA LEU A 197 6.23 -25.21 9.13
C LEU A 197 6.03 -23.85 8.44
N TYR A 198 7.11 -23.22 7.98
CA TYR A 198 7.05 -22.01 7.14
C TYR A 198 8.14 -21.97 6.05
N GLY A 199 7.95 -21.15 5.02
CA GLY A 199 8.84 -21.07 3.85
C GLY A 199 9.44 -19.68 3.58
N GLY A 200 10.63 -19.66 2.96
CA GLY A 200 11.35 -18.44 2.54
C GLY A 200 12.41 -17.96 3.55
N GLY A 201 13.14 -16.89 3.20
CA GLY A 201 14.06 -16.22 4.12
C GLY A 201 15.18 -17.10 4.71
N GLY A 202 15.72 -18.04 3.93
CA GLY A 202 16.77 -18.97 4.39
C GLY A 202 16.29 -20.15 5.24
N ALA A 203 14.99 -20.23 5.57
CA ALA A 203 14.42 -21.37 6.30
C ALA A 203 14.41 -22.63 5.41
N SER A 204 15.37 -23.53 5.63
CA SER A 204 15.48 -24.77 4.88
C SER A 204 14.41 -25.79 5.29
N ILE A 205 13.97 -26.60 4.32
CA ILE A 205 12.97 -27.65 4.55
C ILE A 205 13.54 -28.85 5.34
N GLY A 206 14.87 -29.01 5.35
CA GLY A 206 15.58 -30.15 5.96
C GLY A 206 15.29 -30.30 7.47
N PRO A 207 15.55 -29.28 8.31
CA PRO A 207 15.26 -29.34 9.75
C PRO A 207 13.79 -29.65 10.06
N GLN A 208 12.85 -29.03 9.33
CA GLN A 208 11.41 -29.31 9.44
C GLN A 208 11.11 -30.79 9.10
N THR A 209 11.68 -31.30 8.01
CA THR A 209 11.56 -32.70 7.61
C THR A 209 12.13 -33.65 8.65
N THR A 210 13.28 -33.34 9.25
CA THR A 210 13.88 -34.13 10.34
C THR A 210 13.01 -34.13 11.59
N GLN A 211 12.39 -33.02 11.95
CA GLN A 211 11.47 -32.94 13.08
C GLN A 211 10.19 -33.75 12.83
N LEU A 212 9.59 -33.65 11.64
CA LEU A 212 8.45 -34.48 11.23
C LEU A 212 8.80 -35.98 11.24
N LYS A 213 9.98 -36.37 10.72
CA LYS A 213 10.46 -37.77 10.73
C LYS A 213 10.72 -38.33 12.14
N ARG A 214 11.04 -37.49 13.13
CA ARG A 214 11.11 -37.90 14.54
C ARG A 214 9.72 -38.16 15.14
N GLY A 215 8.67 -37.57 14.57
CA GLY A 215 7.29 -37.66 15.02
C GLY A 215 6.92 -36.55 16.00
N VAL A 216 5.80 -35.88 15.73
CA VAL A 216 5.26 -34.77 16.51
C VAL A 216 3.75 -34.92 16.67
N ASP A 217 3.19 -34.32 17.71
CA ASP A 217 1.73 -34.36 17.95
C ASP A 217 1.03 -33.20 17.23
N ILE A 218 1.66 -32.02 17.20
CA ILE A 218 1.13 -30.77 16.68
C ILE A 218 1.96 -30.28 15.50
N VAL A 219 1.31 -29.92 14.40
CA VAL A 219 1.89 -29.16 13.28
C VAL A 219 1.22 -27.80 13.20
N VAL A 220 2.01 -26.73 13.29
CA VAL A 220 1.57 -25.34 13.10
C VAL A 220 2.28 -24.77 11.88
N GLY A 221 1.58 -24.24 10.88
CA GLY A 221 2.25 -23.80 9.67
C GLY A 221 1.52 -22.82 8.76
N ALA A 222 2.35 -22.11 7.98
CA ALA A 222 1.89 -21.29 6.88
C ALA A 222 1.47 -22.17 5.69
N VAL A 223 0.30 -21.90 5.11
CA VAL A 223 -0.39 -22.79 4.13
C VAL A 223 0.57 -23.40 3.10
N GLY A 224 1.31 -22.57 2.35
CA GLY A 224 2.21 -23.05 1.29
C GLY A 224 3.30 -24.02 1.77
N ARG A 225 3.90 -23.84 2.95
CA ARG A 225 4.91 -24.79 3.46
C ARG A 225 4.27 -26.09 3.96
N VAL A 226 3.05 -26.04 4.49
CA VAL A 226 2.30 -27.25 4.85
C VAL A 226 2.02 -28.08 3.59
N LYS A 227 1.54 -27.44 2.52
CA LYS A 227 1.35 -28.06 1.19
C LYS A 227 2.65 -28.70 0.69
N ASP A 228 3.77 -27.96 0.68
CA ASP A 228 5.09 -28.48 0.26
C ASP A 228 5.48 -29.78 0.98
N HIS A 229 5.21 -29.90 2.28
CA HIS A 229 5.53 -31.12 3.05
C HIS A 229 4.59 -32.28 2.74
N ILE A 230 3.31 -32.02 2.44
CA ILE A 230 2.34 -33.04 2.03
C ILE A 230 2.68 -33.57 0.64
N GLU A 231 2.95 -32.69 -0.33
CA GLU A 231 3.34 -33.05 -1.70
C GLU A 231 4.62 -33.88 -1.75
N ARG A 232 5.57 -33.60 -0.86
CA ARG A 232 6.83 -34.36 -0.72
C ARG A 232 6.71 -35.65 0.11
N GLY A 233 5.52 -35.98 0.62
CA GLY A 233 5.31 -37.14 1.50
C GLY A 233 6.01 -37.04 2.87
N ASN A 234 6.43 -35.84 3.28
CA ASN A 234 7.06 -35.60 4.59
C ASN A 234 6.03 -35.47 5.73
N LEU A 235 4.76 -35.18 5.41
CA LEU A 235 3.68 -34.96 6.36
C LEU A 235 2.49 -35.87 6.02
N ASP A 236 2.21 -36.84 6.89
CA ASP A 236 1.03 -37.72 6.81
C ASP A 236 -0.10 -37.17 7.70
N LEU A 237 -1.30 -37.02 7.14
CA LEU A 237 -2.49 -36.53 7.83
C LEU A 237 -3.48 -37.65 8.21
N LYS A 238 -3.16 -38.93 8.01
CA LYS A 238 -4.06 -40.06 8.31
C LYS A 238 -4.41 -40.23 9.78
N SER A 239 -3.59 -39.73 10.71
CA SER A 239 -3.85 -39.78 12.17
C SER A 239 -4.41 -38.46 12.72
N LEU A 240 -4.76 -37.51 11.86
CA LEU A 240 -5.28 -36.21 12.26
C LEU A 240 -6.61 -36.36 13.01
N LYS A 241 -6.80 -35.58 14.07
CA LYS A 241 -8.04 -35.48 14.86
C LYS A 241 -8.58 -34.05 14.93
N PHE A 242 -7.69 -33.06 14.91
CA PHE A 242 -8.04 -31.64 14.94
C PHE A 242 -7.40 -30.93 13.75
N ARG A 243 -8.21 -30.19 12.99
CA ARG A 243 -7.69 -29.21 12.01
C ARG A 243 -8.22 -27.81 12.36
N ILE A 244 -7.32 -26.83 12.38
CA ILE A 244 -7.62 -25.45 12.73
C ILE A 244 -7.27 -24.55 11.54
N LEU A 245 -8.18 -23.64 11.18
CA LEU A 245 -7.89 -22.50 10.30
C LEU A 245 -8.07 -21.23 11.14
N ASP A 246 -7.00 -20.47 11.38
CA ASP A 246 -7.09 -19.16 12.04
C ASP A 246 -6.62 -18.03 11.10
N GLU A 247 -7.27 -16.88 11.21
CA GLU A 247 -7.30 -15.81 10.20
C GLU A 247 -7.65 -16.36 8.80
N ALA A 248 -8.73 -17.16 8.71
CA ALA A 248 -9.18 -17.78 7.46
C ALA A 248 -9.53 -16.75 6.36
N ASP A 249 -10.10 -15.60 6.74
CA ASP A 249 -10.34 -14.47 5.84
C ASP A 249 -9.06 -13.90 5.21
N GLU A 250 -7.91 -14.00 5.87
CA GLU A 250 -6.63 -13.60 5.31
C GLU A 250 -6.01 -14.64 4.37
N MET A 251 -6.32 -15.94 4.54
CA MET A 251 -5.92 -16.97 3.59
C MET A 251 -6.56 -16.71 2.20
N LEU A 252 -7.78 -16.18 2.17
CA LEU A 252 -8.43 -15.69 0.95
C LEU A 252 -7.68 -14.49 0.36
N ARG A 253 -7.41 -13.45 1.14
CA ARG A 253 -6.72 -12.23 0.67
C ARG A 253 -5.34 -12.52 0.09
N GLN A 254 -4.61 -13.49 0.65
CA GLN A 254 -3.27 -13.88 0.20
C GLN A 254 -3.28 -14.87 -0.97
N GLY A 255 -4.45 -15.24 -1.49
CA GLY A 255 -4.59 -16.12 -2.66
C GLY A 255 -4.37 -17.61 -2.37
N PHE A 256 -4.35 -18.03 -1.11
CA PHE A 256 -4.12 -19.43 -0.71
C PHE A 256 -5.35 -20.34 -0.85
N VAL A 257 -6.39 -19.90 -1.58
CA VAL A 257 -7.67 -20.62 -1.76
C VAL A 257 -7.46 -22.07 -2.18
N GLU A 258 -6.75 -22.28 -3.29
CA GLU A 258 -6.49 -23.62 -3.85
C GLU A 258 -5.60 -24.46 -2.93
N ASP A 259 -4.63 -23.83 -2.26
CA ASP A 259 -3.70 -24.52 -1.35
C ASP A 259 -4.40 -24.99 -0.06
N VAL A 260 -5.29 -24.18 0.51
CA VAL A 260 -6.12 -24.56 1.66
C VAL A 260 -7.03 -25.72 1.27
N GLU A 261 -7.77 -25.62 0.15
CA GLU A 261 -8.66 -26.70 -0.30
C GLU A 261 -7.90 -28.00 -0.59
N TYR A 262 -6.71 -27.90 -1.19
CA TYR A 262 -5.82 -29.03 -1.39
C TYR A 262 -5.45 -29.69 -0.06
N ILE A 263 -4.96 -28.95 0.93
CA ILE A 263 -4.57 -29.51 2.24
C ILE A 263 -5.78 -30.15 2.93
N LEU A 264 -6.95 -29.50 2.90
CA LEU A 264 -8.16 -30.02 3.53
C LEU A 264 -8.66 -31.31 2.87
N SER A 265 -8.47 -31.47 1.55
CA SER A 265 -8.82 -32.67 0.79
C SER A 265 -7.96 -33.90 1.10
N LYS A 266 -6.78 -33.73 1.71
CA LYS A 266 -5.84 -34.82 2.04
C LYS A 266 -6.18 -35.55 3.34
N VAL A 267 -7.30 -35.20 3.97
CA VAL A 267 -7.83 -35.91 5.14
C VAL A 267 -8.85 -36.94 4.67
N ASN A 268 -8.47 -38.22 4.72
CA ASN A 268 -9.24 -39.33 4.16
C ASN A 268 -10.68 -39.46 4.70
N ASP A 269 -10.89 -39.17 5.98
CA ASP A 269 -12.19 -39.29 6.64
C ASP A 269 -12.50 -38.02 7.43
N ALA A 270 -13.21 -37.10 6.79
CA ALA A 270 -13.61 -35.84 7.41
C ALA A 270 -14.56 -36.01 8.60
N THR A 271 -15.26 -37.15 8.74
CA THR A 271 -16.18 -37.38 9.88
C THR A 271 -15.41 -37.57 11.19
N LYS A 272 -14.22 -38.16 11.10
CA LYS A 272 -13.33 -38.46 12.25
C LYS A 272 -12.41 -37.30 12.66
N VAL A 273 -12.47 -36.16 11.97
CA VAL A 273 -11.63 -35.00 12.24
C VAL A 273 -12.52 -33.81 12.60
N GLN A 274 -12.29 -33.21 13.76
CA GLN A 274 -12.92 -31.96 14.14
C GLN A 274 -12.28 -30.81 13.36
N THR A 275 -13.11 -29.93 12.81
CA THR A 275 -12.66 -28.72 12.12
C THR A 275 -13.08 -27.46 12.87
N VAL A 276 -12.09 -26.64 13.23
CA VAL A 276 -12.28 -25.38 13.96
C VAL A 276 -11.80 -24.23 13.09
N LEU A 277 -12.67 -23.26 12.81
CA LEU A 277 -12.39 -22.10 11.97
C LEU A 277 -12.52 -20.82 12.80
N PHE A 278 -11.45 -20.05 12.91
CA PHE A 278 -11.44 -18.73 13.50
C PHE A 278 -11.20 -17.65 12.43
N SER A 279 -12.04 -16.62 12.45
CA SER A 279 -12.01 -15.55 11.45
C SER A 279 -12.54 -14.25 12.04
N ALA A 280 -12.14 -13.09 11.52
CA ALA A 280 -12.78 -11.82 11.88
C ALA A 280 -14.05 -11.61 11.06
N THR A 281 -14.01 -12.01 9.79
CA THR A 281 -15.08 -11.90 8.79
C THR A 281 -15.49 -13.26 8.22
N LEU A 282 -16.65 -13.32 7.58
CA LEU A 282 -17.14 -14.52 6.89
C LEU A 282 -17.49 -14.17 5.43
N PRO A 283 -16.49 -13.89 4.56
CA PRO A 283 -16.72 -13.70 3.13
C PRO A 283 -17.25 -14.98 2.48
N SER A 284 -17.77 -14.87 1.25
CA SER A 284 -18.40 -15.98 0.52
C SER A 284 -17.55 -17.25 0.46
N TRP A 285 -16.23 -17.12 0.25
CA TRP A 285 -15.32 -18.27 0.25
C TRP A 285 -15.15 -18.91 1.64
N VAL A 286 -15.04 -18.13 2.73
CA VAL A 286 -14.97 -18.71 4.08
C VAL A 286 -16.26 -19.47 4.42
N ASN A 287 -17.42 -18.95 3.98
CA ASN A 287 -18.69 -19.69 4.08
C ASN A 287 -18.72 -20.95 3.19
N HIS A 288 -18.09 -20.92 2.01
CA HIS A 288 -17.96 -22.10 1.15
C HIS A 288 -17.08 -23.19 1.79
N ILE A 289 -15.90 -22.83 2.31
CA ILE A 289 -15.02 -23.74 3.07
C ILE A 289 -15.77 -24.30 4.29
N ALA A 290 -16.48 -23.44 5.03
CA ALA A 290 -17.32 -23.85 6.14
C ALA A 290 -18.41 -24.86 5.74
N ALA A 291 -19.09 -24.66 4.61
CA ALA A 291 -20.13 -25.57 4.14
C ALA A 291 -19.57 -26.88 3.53
N LYS A 292 -18.34 -26.85 2.99
CA LYS A 292 -17.71 -27.97 2.27
C LYS A 292 -16.90 -28.91 3.17
N PHE A 293 -16.27 -28.38 4.22
CA PHE A 293 -15.29 -29.12 5.03
C PHE A 293 -15.65 -29.24 6.52
N LEU A 294 -16.63 -28.49 7.04
CA LEU A 294 -17.13 -28.66 8.40
C LEU A 294 -18.42 -29.49 8.38
N LYS A 295 -18.68 -30.19 9.48
CA LYS A 295 -19.89 -30.99 9.68
C LYS A 295 -21.16 -30.12 9.69
N SER A 296 -22.31 -30.75 9.49
CA SER A 296 -23.63 -30.09 9.45
C SER A 296 -24.11 -29.62 10.83
N ASP A 297 -23.64 -30.25 11.90
CA ASP A 297 -23.92 -29.95 13.32
C ASP A 297 -22.97 -28.90 13.92
N ARG A 298 -22.14 -28.24 13.09
CA ARG A 298 -21.17 -27.23 13.55
C ARG A 298 -21.80 -26.11 14.38
N LYS A 299 -21.14 -25.71 15.46
CA LYS A 299 -21.53 -24.58 16.29
C LYS A 299 -20.95 -23.28 15.73
N ILE A 300 -21.77 -22.23 15.64
CA ILE A 300 -21.31 -20.88 15.29
C ILE A 300 -21.34 -20.03 16.56
N VAL A 301 -20.19 -19.48 16.93
CA VAL A 301 -20.03 -18.53 18.06
C VAL A 301 -19.62 -17.19 17.48
N ASP A 302 -20.54 -16.22 17.50
CA ASP A 302 -20.35 -14.89 16.92
C ASP A 302 -20.41 -13.79 17.97
N LEU A 303 -19.23 -13.31 18.38
CA LEU A 303 -19.09 -12.18 19.30
C LEU A 303 -19.02 -10.81 18.59
N VAL A 304 -19.04 -10.80 17.26
CA VAL A 304 -19.12 -9.57 16.45
C VAL A 304 -20.60 -9.23 16.16
N GLY A 305 -21.45 -10.26 16.08
CA GLY A 305 -22.89 -10.18 15.82
C GLY A 305 -23.25 -9.81 14.38
N LEU A 306 -24.53 -9.53 14.15
CA LEU A 306 -25.10 -9.07 12.87
C LEU A 306 -24.66 -7.64 12.47
N LYS A 307 -23.88 -6.94 13.31
CA LYS A 307 -23.38 -5.60 12.99
C LYS A 307 -22.16 -5.72 12.08
N VAL A 308 -22.08 -4.81 11.10
CA VAL A 308 -20.86 -4.59 10.28
C VAL A 308 -19.65 -4.49 11.19
N MET A 309 -18.50 -5.01 10.74
CA MET A 309 -17.24 -4.99 11.49
C MET A 309 -16.99 -3.61 12.10
N LYS A 310 -17.00 -3.52 13.43
CA LYS A 310 -16.66 -2.30 14.16
C LYS A 310 -15.23 -2.34 14.66
N ALA A 311 -14.56 -1.19 14.71
CA ALA A 311 -13.29 -1.05 15.44
C ALA A 311 -13.46 -1.33 16.96
N SER A 312 -12.38 -1.23 17.74
CA SER A 312 -12.46 -1.40 19.19
C SER A 312 -12.98 -0.13 19.88
N GLU A 313 -13.81 -0.30 20.90
CA GLU A 313 -14.30 0.77 21.77
C GLU A 313 -13.23 1.22 22.79
N SER A 314 -12.20 0.40 23.02
CA SER A 314 -11.01 0.75 23.83
C SER A 314 -10.03 1.71 23.12
N VAL A 315 -10.29 2.06 21.86
CA VAL A 315 -9.39 2.90 21.05
C VAL A 315 -10.07 4.24 20.76
N ARG A 316 -9.37 5.34 21.09
CA ARG A 316 -9.74 6.70 20.68
C ARG A 316 -9.36 6.88 19.22
N HIS A 317 -10.36 7.08 18.37
CA HIS A 317 -10.19 7.21 16.92
C HIS A 317 -10.19 8.70 16.53
N ILE A 318 -9.04 9.20 16.08
CA ILE A 318 -8.83 10.61 15.70
C ILE A 318 -8.61 10.68 14.19
N ILE A 319 -9.10 11.74 13.55
CA ILE A 319 -8.78 12.06 12.16
C ILE A 319 -8.23 13.48 12.03
N MET A 320 -7.16 13.63 11.25
CA MET A 320 -6.34 14.84 11.23
C MET A 320 -5.98 15.26 9.79
N PRO A 321 -6.28 16.50 9.37
CA PRO A 321 -5.92 16.98 8.04
C PRO A 321 -4.41 17.21 7.94
N CYS A 322 -3.75 16.55 6.98
CA CYS A 322 -2.32 16.70 6.75
C CYS A 322 -1.99 16.53 5.25
N SER A 323 -1.34 17.53 4.66
CA SER A 323 -0.80 17.44 3.30
C SER A 323 0.36 16.43 3.25
N TRP A 324 0.60 15.80 2.09
CA TRP A 324 1.67 14.79 1.93
C TRP A 324 3.04 15.32 2.40
N ASN A 325 3.41 16.52 1.96
CA ASN A 325 4.70 17.14 2.23
C ASN A 325 4.91 17.50 3.72
N ALA A 326 3.84 17.74 4.48
CA ALA A 326 3.92 18.05 5.90
C ALA A 326 4.08 16.81 6.80
N ARG A 327 3.81 15.59 6.30
CA ARG A 327 3.75 14.36 7.12
C ARG A 327 5.04 14.07 7.86
N SER A 328 6.20 14.23 7.22
CA SER A 328 7.51 13.99 7.85
C SER A 328 7.81 14.96 9.01
N GLN A 329 7.23 16.17 9.00
CA GLN A 329 7.36 17.17 10.05
C GLN A 329 6.32 17.01 11.16
N VAL A 330 5.08 16.67 10.78
CA VAL A 330 3.94 16.57 11.72
C VAL A 330 3.92 15.24 12.49
N ILE A 331 4.37 14.12 11.89
CA ILE A 331 4.39 12.80 12.56
C ILE A 331 5.25 12.78 13.84
N PRO A 332 6.48 13.34 13.89
CA PRO A 332 7.26 13.46 15.13
C PRO A 332 6.49 14.13 16.28
N ASP A 333 5.73 15.18 15.97
CA ASP A 333 4.98 15.95 16.96
C ASP A 333 3.72 15.24 17.44
N ILE A 334 3.04 14.52 16.52
CA ILE A 334 1.97 13.59 16.87
C ILE A 334 2.49 12.52 17.85
N ILE A 335 3.68 11.96 17.59
CA ILE A 335 4.30 10.94 18.46
C ILE A 335 4.56 11.54 19.85
N ARG A 336 5.18 12.71 19.93
CA ARG A 336 5.44 13.40 21.21
C ARG A 336 4.14 13.66 21.99
N HIS A 337 3.15 14.24 21.34
CA HIS A 337 1.91 14.68 22.02
C HIS A 337 0.99 13.52 22.41
N HIS A 338 0.88 12.46 21.59
CA HIS A 338 -0.10 11.38 21.81
C HIS A 338 0.47 10.05 22.29
N SER A 339 1.79 9.81 22.17
CA SER A 339 2.38 8.52 22.59
C SER A 339 2.81 8.50 24.06
N SER A 340 3.12 9.66 24.65
CA SER A 340 3.59 9.79 26.04
C SER A 340 4.77 8.84 26.36
N GLY A 341 5.82 8.93 25.54
CA GLY A 341 6.98 8.01 25.59
C GLY A 341 6.70 6.56 25.14
N GLY A 342 5.47 6.24 24.75
CA GLY A 342 5.00 4.93 24.38
C GLY A 342 5.48 4.39 23.02
N ARG A 343 5.16 3.13 22.75
CA ARG A 343 5.43 2.51 21.44
C ARG A 343 4.40 2.98 20.41
N THR A 344 4.89 3.35 19.23
CA THR A 344 4.11 3.82 18.09
C THR A 344 4.31 2.94 16.86
N ILE A 345 3.23 2.63 16.15
CA ILE A 345 3.30 2.08 14.77
C ILE A 345 2.75 3.11 13.79
N VAL A 346 3.53 3.42 12.76
CA VAL A 346 3.18 4.32 11.66
C VAL A 346 2.93 3.49 10.40
N PHE A 347 1.69 3.46 9.92
CA PHE A 347 1.28 2.69 8.74
C PHE A 347 1.35 3.49 7.45
N THR A 348 2.04 2.93 6.44
CA THR A 348 2.11 3.44 5.06
C THR A 348 1.52 2.41 4.08
N GLU A 349 1.02 2.86 2.92
CA GLU A 349 0.56 1.92 1.88
C GLU A 349 1.73 1.32 1.08
N THR A 350 2.72 2.13 0.69
CA THR A 350 3.86 1.69 -0.12
C THR A 350 5.09 1.35 0.72
N LYS A 351 5.94 0.49 0.15
CA LYS A 351 7.19 0.00 0.74
C LYS A 351 8.31 1.04 0.68
N ASP A 352 8.33 1.81 -0.40
CA ASP A 352 9.34 2.85 -0.64
C ASP A 352 9.12 4.00 0.37
N TYR A 353 7.87 4.46 0.51
CA TYR A 353 7.52 5.47 1.51
C TYR A 353 7.70 4.97 2.96
N CYS A 354 7.53 3.66 3.21
CA CYS A 354 7.88 3.04 4.51
C CYS A 354 9.38 3.23 4.82
N SER A 355 10.24 2.99 3.83
CA SER A 355 11.69 3.15 3.95
C SER A 355 12.08 4.62 4.11
N GLU A 356 11.61 5.48 3.21
CA GLU A 356 11.85 6.93 3.20
C GLU A 356 11.45 7.57 4.53
N LEU A 357 10.20 7.39 4.95
CA LEU A 357 9.68 7.95 6.20
C LEU A 357 10.44 7.42 7.42
N SER A 358 10.87 6.15 7.42
CA SER A 358 11.69 5.62 8.51
C SER A 358 13.10 6.24 8.59
N GLY A 359 13.65 6.71 7.47
CA GLY A 359 14.91 7.45 7.44
C GLY A 359 14.77 8.91 7.90
N LEU A 360 13.61 9.53 7.66
CA LEU A 360 13.29 10.88 8.10
C LEU A 360 12.91 10.96 9.60
N LEU A 361 12.32 9.90 10.15
CA LEU A 361 11.90 9.85 11.56
C LEU A 361 13.04 9.35 12.46
N ALA A 362 13.57 10.23 13.31
CA ALA A 362 14.65 9.90 14.23
C ALA A 362 14.33 8.67 15.11
N GLY A 363 15.22 7.67 15.09
CA GLY A 363 15.08 6.43 15.85
C GLY A 363 14.04 5.43 15.33
N ALA A 364 13.35 5.73 14.21
CA ALA A 364 12.39 4.80 13.62
C ALA A 364 13.06 3.64 12.87
N ARG A 365 12.32 2.56 12.63
CA ARG A 365 12.75 1.42 11.79
C ARG A 365 11.63 0.98 10.83
N PRO A 366 11.96 0.62 9.58
CA PRO A 366 10.96 0.17 8.61
C PRO A 366 10.61 -1.33 8.76
N LEU A 367 9.40 -1.69 8.36
CA LEU A 367 8.92 -3.08 8.24
C LEU A 367 7.99 -3.26 7.04
N HIS A 368 8.54 -3.75 5.93
CA HIS A 368 7.80 -4.06 4.70
C HIS A 368 8.33 -5.35 4.04
N GLY A 369 7.65 -5.80 2.99
CA GLY A 369 7.87 -7.13 2.39
C GLY A 369 9.22 -7.35 1.72
N ASP A 370 9.98 -6.30 1.40
CA ASP A 370 11.28 -6.41 0.72
C ASP A 370 12.46 -6.44 1.71
N ILE A 371 12.21 -6.12 2.98
CA ILE A 371 13.21 -6.32 4.04
C ILE A 371 13.41 -7.82 4.23
N GLN A 372 14.67 -8.25 4.22
CA GLN A 372 15.05 -9.64 4.47
C GLN A 372 14.43 -10.17 5.79
N GLN A 373 13.89 -11.39 5.76
CA GLN A 373 13.16 -11.97 6.90
C GLN A 373 13.95 -11.93 8.23
N SER A 374 15.26 -12.21 8.20
CA SER A 374 16.14 -12.13 9.38
C SER A 374 16.15 -10.72 10.00
N VAL A 375 16.23 -9.69 9.17
CA VAL A 375 16.19 -8.28 9.59
C VAL A 375 14.78 -7.92 10.09
N ARG A 376 13.70 -8.37 9.43
CA ARG A 376 12.31 -8.17 9.92
C ARG A 376 12.11 -8.76 11.31
N GLU A 377 12.65 -9.96 11.57
CA GLU A 377 12.57 -10.62 12.87
C GLU A 377 13.42 -9.91 13.94
N GLN A 378 14.61 -9.43 13.59
CA GLN A 378 15.46 -8.63 14.47
C GLN A 378 14.83 -7.27 14.81
N THR A 379 14.25 -6.57 13.83
CA THR A 379 13.53 -5.30 14.00
C THR A 379 12.33 -5.50 14.94
N LEU A 380 11.51 -6.53 14.73
CA LEU A 380 10.38 -6.82 15.61
C LEU A 380 10.79 -7.24 17.02
N ALA A 381 11.87 -7.99 17.18
CA ALA A 381 12.42 -8.30 18.50
C ALA A 381 12.93 -7.03 19.20
N GLY A 382 13.60 -6.13 18.48
CA GLY A 382 14.03 -4.82 18.99
C GLY A 382 12.86 -3.95 19.44
N PHE A 383 11.78 -3.88 18.66
CA PHE A 383 10.58 -3.12 18.97
C PHE A 383 9.88 -3.64 20.23
N ARG A 384 9.68 -4.98 20.33
CA ARG A 384 9.10 -5.62 21.53
C ARG A 384 9.96 -5.41 22.77
N ALA A 385 11.29 -5.38 22.62
CA ALA A 385 12.23 -5.13 23.70
C ALA A 385 12.42 -3.64 24.04
N GLY A 386 11.71 -2.70 23.37
CA GLY A 386 11.84 -1.27 23.62
C GLY A 386 13.18 -0.65 23.17
N LYS A 387 13.95 -1.33 22.30
CA LYS A 387 15.21 -0.79 21.76
C LYS A 387 15.01 0.42 20.85
N PHE A 388 13.79 0.61 20.34
CA PHE A 388 13.32 1.78 19.64
C PHE A 388 11.79 1.83 19.78
N MET A 389 11.22 3.04 19.78
CA MET A 389 9.80 3.24 20.10
C MET A 389 8.90 3.49 18.89
N THR A 390 9.47 3.67 17.68
CA THR A 390 8.70 3.96 16.45
C THR A 390 8.96 2.92 15.36
N LEU A 391 7.93 2.19 14.97
CA LEU A 391 7.96 1.24 13.85
C LEU A 391 7.18 1.82 12.66
N VAL A 392 7.84 2.10 11.55
CA VAL A 392 7.16 2.43 10.28
C VAL A 392 6.90 1.12 9.54
N ALA A 393 5.68 0.86 9.07
CA ALA A 393 5.33 -0.41 8.49
C ALA A 393 4.26 -0.32 7.41
N THR A 394 4.25 -1.27 6.48
CA THR A 394 3.07 -1.50 5.63
C THR A 394 2.10 -2.46 6.31
N ASN A 395 1.06 -2.91 5.60
CA ASN A 395 0.13 -3.96 6.07
C ASN A 395 0.79 -5.25 6.57
N VAL A 396 2.09 -5.46 6.30
CA VAL A 396 2.93 -6.49 6.92
C VAL A 396 2.92 -6.45 8.46
N ALA A 397 2.70 -5.28 9.09
CA ALA A 397 2.51 -5.18 10.55
C ALA A 397 1.04 -5.12 10.99
N ALA A 398 0.09 -4.98 10.07
CA ALA A 398 -1.33 -4.79 10.41
C ALA A 398 -2.02 -6.07 10.88
N ARG A 399 -1.46 -7.26 10.57
CA ARG A 399 -2.01 -8.59 10.89
C ARG A 399 -0.89 -9.57 11.28
N GLY A 400 -1.24 -10.68 11.94
CA GLY A 400 -0.27 -11.74 12.32
C GLY A 400 0.86 -11.39 13.32
N LEU A 401 1.03 -10.13 13.72
CA LEU A 401 2.04 -9.73 14.72
C LEU A 401 1.41 -9.45 16.09
N ASP A 402 1.72 -10.27 17.10
CA ASP A 402 1.55 -9.83 18.49
C ASP A 402 2.65 -8.86 18.89
N ILE A 403 2.23 -7.62 19.14
CA ILE A 403 3.03 -6.54 19.69
C ILE A 403 2.17 -5.99 20.83
N GLN A 404 2.65 -6.16 22.04
CA GLN A 404 1.97 -5.72 23.26
C GLN A 404 2.37 -4.27 23.55
N ASP A 405 1.49 -3.54 24.22
CA ASP A 405 1.68 -2.15 24.67
C ASP A 405 2.17 -1.22 23.55
N VAL A 406 1.38 -1.12 22.49
CA VAL A 406 1.46 -0.03 21.51
C VAL A 406 0.47 1.03 21.95
N GLN A 407 0.93 2.20 22.42
CA GLN A 407 0.05 3.31 22.81
C GLN A 407 -0.62 3.96 21.59
N LEU A 408 0.14 4.16 20.51
CA LEU A 408 -0.24 5.01 19.40
C LEU A 408 -0.15 4.28 18.04
N ILE A 409 -1.21 4.42 17.25
CA ILE A 409 -1.22 4.03 15.83
C ILE A 409 -1.40 5.30 15.01
N ILE A 410 -0.50 5.53 14.05
CA ILE A 410 -0.62 6.59 13.05
C ILE A 410 -0.85 5.90 11.71
N GLN A 411 -1.90 6.28 10.98
CA GLN A 411 -2.12 5.86 9.60
C GLN A 411 -1.82 7.06 8.71
N CYS A 412 -0.75 7.00 7.91
CA CYS A 412 -0.32 8.13 7.09
C CYS A 412 -1.36 8.54 6.05
N GLU A 413 -2.27 7.64 5.69
CA GLU A 413 -3.44 7.91 4.86
C GLU A 413 -4.60 6.99 5.24
N PRO A 414 -5.85 7.32 4.87
CA PRO A 414 -6.98 6.44 5.12
C PRO A 414 -6.80 5.15 4.32
N PRO A 415 -6.88 3.97 4.95
CA PRO A 415 -6.75 2.70 4.23
C PRO A 415 -7.88 2.52 3.23
N ARG A 416 -7.60 1.77 2.15
CA ARG A 416 -8.55 1.52 1.04
C ARG A 416 -9.80 0.77 1.51
N ASP A 417 -9.60 -0.19 2.41
CA ASP A 417 -10.63 -1.07 2.95
C ASP A 417 -10.86 -0.83 4.45
N VAL A 418 -12.12 -0.96 4.86
CA VAL A 418 -12.54 -0.82 6.26
C VAL A 418 -11.90 -1.86 7.19
N GLU A 419 -11.66 -3.08 6.71
CA GLU A 419 -11.06 -4.10 7.57
C GLU A 419 -9.62 -3.72 7.91
N ASP A 420 -8.83 -3.23 6.95
CA ASP A 420 -7.45 -2.79 7.18
C ASP A 420 -7.39 -1.70 8.26
N TYR A 421 -8.32 -0.74 8.26
CA TYR A 421 -8.47 0.23 9.35
C TYR A 421 -8.65 -0.44 10.71
N ILE A 422 -9.55 -1.44 10.79
CA ILE A 422 -9.88 -2.15 12.03
C ILE A 422 -8.71 -2.99 12.53
N HIS A 423 -7.92 -3.62 11.64
CA HIS A 423 -6.75 -4.40 12.04
C HIS A 423 -5.51 -3.56 12.37
N ARG A 424 -5.33 -2.41 11.70
CA ARG A 424 -4.30 -1.40 12.01
C ARG A 424 -4.58 -0.76 13.38
N SER A 425 -5.78 -0.21 13.58
CA SER A 425 -6.19 0.36 14.87
C SER A 425 -6.23 -0.70 15.99
N GLY A 426 -6.62 -1.94 15.69
CA GLY A 426 -6.54 -3.10 16.59
C GLY A 426 -5.13 -3.61 16.94
N ARG A 427 -4.07 -2.89 16.57
CA ARG A 427 -2.73 -3.08 17.16
C ARG A 427 -2.59 -2.39 18.52
N THR A 428 -3.36 -1.32 18.79
CA THR A 428 -3.47 -0.69 20.12
C THR A 428 -4.76 -1.11 20.84
N GLY A 429 -4.96 -0.66 22.09
CA GLY A 429 -6.17 -0.90 22.88
C GLY A 429 -6.40 -2.36 23.28
N ARG A 430 -5.33 -3.13 23.51
CA ARG A 430 -5.36 -4.59 23.77
C ARG A 430 -5.41 -4.93 25.25
N ALA A 431 -5.90 -6.13 25.56
CA ALA A 431 -5.89 -6.73 26.91
C ALA A 431 -6.49 -5.85 28.03
N GLY A 432 -7.45 -4.98 27.70
CA GLY A 432 -8.08 -4.05 28.65
C GLY A 432 -7.48 -2.64 28.67
N ASN A 433 -6.28 -2.45 28.09
CA ASN A 433 -5.67 -1.13 27.96
C ASN A 433 -6.42 -0.26 26.93
N THR A 434 -6.35 1.05 27.11
CA THR A 434 -6.79 2.03 26.12
C THR A 434 -5.71 2.29 25.06
N GLY A 435 -6.10 2.87 23.92
CA GLY A 435 -5.19 3.17 22.81
C GLY A 435 -5.62 4.38 22.00
N VAL A 436 -4.69 4.97 21.24
CA VAL A 436 -4.99 6.07 20.31
C VAL A 436 -4.69 5.63 18.88
N ALA A 437 -5.64 5.84 17.96
CA ALA A 437 -5.45 5.62 16.53
C ALA A 437 -5.77 6.90 15.76
N ILE A 438 -4.77 7.47 15.09
CA ILE A 438 -4.86 8.72 14.33
C ILE A 438 -4.74 8.40 12.84
N THR A 439 -5.71 8.84 12.04
CA THR A 439 -5.65 8.77 10.58
C THR A 439 -5.38 10.15 10.01
N LEU A 440 -4.28 10.27 9.26
CA LEU A 440 -3.99 11.47 8.48
C LEU A 440 -4.77 11.42 7.16
N TYR A 441 -5.23 12.56 6.65
CA TYR A 441 -5.89 12.63 5.34
C TYR A 441 -5.57 13.94 4.60
N GLU A 442 -5.58 13.89 3.27
CA GLU A 442 -5.61 15.10 2.46
C GLU A 442 -7.04 15.65 2.36
N PRO A 443 -7.30 16.93 2.69
CA PRO A 443 -8.63 17.55 2.59
C PRO A 443 -9.28 17.46 1.20
N ARG A 444 -8.50 17.25 0.14
CA ARG A 444 -8.99 17.14 -1.25
C ARG A 444 -9.35 15.71 -1.69
N LYS A 445 -9.01 14.67 -0.91
CA LYS A 445 -9.13 13.25 -1.33
C LYS A 445 -9.83 12.33 -0.32
N GLY A 446 -10.03 12.74 0.93
CA GLY A 446 -10.58 11.88 1.98
C GLY A 446 -12.10 11.68 1.92
N ASN A 447 -12.58 10.48 1.58
CA ASN A 447 -13.98 10.07 1.79
C ASN A 447 -14.18 9.53 3.22
N ILE A 448 -14.09 10.44 4.20
CA ILE A 448 -14.11 10.13 5.64
C ILE A 448 -15.44 9.50 6.05
N ALA A 449 -16.57 10.08 5.60
CA ALA A 449 -17.90 9.63 5.95
C ALA A 449 -18.17 8.16 5.55
N LYS A 450 -17.56 7.68 4.44
CA LYS A 450 -17.60 6.26 4.08
C LYS A 450 -16.89 5.41 5.14
N LEU A 451 -15.68 5.80 5.54
CA LEU A 451 -14.86 5.06 6.51
C LEU A 451 -15.51 5.02 7.90
N GLU A 452 -16.07 6.14 8.40
CA GLU A 452 -16.82 6.18 9.67
C GLU A 452 -18.00 5.21 9.67
N ARG A 453 -18.84 5.31 8.64
CA ARG A 453 -20.05 4.50 8.49
C ARG A 453 -19.74 3.01 8.42
N GLU A 454 -18.69 2.65 7.70
CA GLU A 454 -18.30 1.25 7.50
C GLU A 454 -17.53 0.69 8.71
N ALA A 455 -16.59 1.45 9.29
CA ALA A 455 -15.86 1.03 10.50
C ALA A 455 -16.71 1.13 11.78
N GLY A 456 -17.89 1.74 11.69
CA GLY A 456 -18.84 1.92 12.77
C GLY A 456 -18.31 2.75 13.94
N VAL A 457 -17.31 3.61 13.69
CA VAL A 457 -16.71 4.58 14.61
C VAL A 457 -17.14 5.99 14.24
N LYS A 458 -17.08 6.90 15.21
CA LYS A 458 -17.12 8.34 14.98
C LYS A 458 -15.70 8.87 15.21
N PHE A 459 -15.10 9.53 14.22
CA PHE A 459 -13.81 10.14 14.41
C PHE A 459 -13.92 11.42 15.22
N GLU A 460 -12.93 11.65 16.06
CA GLU A 460 -12.65 12.98 16.62
C GLU A 460 -11.83 13.76 15.60
N HIS A 461 -12.37 14.86 15.07
CA HIS A 461 -11.66 15.73 14.13
C HIS A 461 -10.74 16.68 14.92
N VAL A 462 -9.42 16.52 14.76
CA VAL A 462 -8.41 17.28 15.51
C VAL A 462 -7.36 17.82 14.52
N SER A 463 -6.92 19.06 14.70
CA SER A 463 -5.81 19.66 13.94
C SER A 463 -4.45 19.11 14.39
N ALA A 464 -3.38 19.37 13.62
CA ALA A 464 -2.03 19.01 14.08
C ALA A 464 -1.68 19.72 15.42
N PRO A 465 -0.94 19.05 16.33
CA PRO A 465 -0.48 19.66 17.58
C PRO A 465 0.28 20.96 17.32
N GLN A 466 -0.03 21.99 18.10
CA GLN A 466 0.64 23.27 17.94
C GLN A 466 2.00 23.24 18.67
N PRO A 467 3.00 24.03 18.22
CA PRO A 467 4.30 24.14 18.86
C PRO A 467 4.26 24.41 20.38
N ALA A 468 3.22 25.09 20.87
CA ALA A 468 2.97 25.28 22.30
C ALA A 468 2.52 23.98 23.02
N ASP A 469 1.67 23.15 22.41
CA ASP A 469 1.22 21.87 22.97
C ASP A 469 2.35 20.85 23.03
N ILE A 470 3.22 20.87 22.02
CA ILE A 470 4.41 20.02 21.93
C ILE A 470 5.45 20.46 22.96
N ALA A 471 5.70 21.77 23.11
CA ALA A 471 6.57 22.30 24.15
C ALA A 471 6.05 21.99 25.57
N LYS A 472 4.72 22.03 25.78
CA LYS A 472 4.09 21.65 27.06
C LYS A 472 4.26 20.16 27.36
N ALA A 473 4.07 19.28 26.37
CA ALA A 473 4.29 17.84 26.53
C ALA A 473 5.77 17.54 26.82
N ALA A 474 6.69 18.06 26.00
CA ALA A 474 8.12 17.87 26.15
C ALA A 474 8.68 18.48 27.46
N GLY A 475 8.06 19.55 27.98
CA GLY A 475 8.39 20.10 29.30
C GLY A 475 8.04 19.15 30.46
N GLY A 476 7.01 18.30 30.30
CA GLY A 476 6.68 17.23 31.23
C GLY A 476 7.75 16.13 31.22
N ASP A 477 8.09 15.61 30.03
CA ASP A 477 9.15 14.61 29.85
C ASP A 477 10.51 15.12 30.40
N ALA A 478 10.82 16.41 30.19
CA ALA A 478 12.03 17.05 30.70
C ALA A 478 12.04 17.15 32.23
N ALA A 479 10.91 17.46 32.85
CA ALA A 479 10.79 17.52 34.30
C ALA A 479 10.93 16.13 34.94
N GLU A 480 10.36 15.09 34.35
CA GLU A 480 10.55 13.70 34.80
C GLU A 480 12.01 13.24 34.62
N ALA A 481 12.64 13.60 33.49
CA ALA A 481 14.06 13.34 33.28
C ALA A 481 14.96 14.02 34.33
N ILE A 482 14.71 15.29 34.68
CA ILE A 482 15.44 15.98 35.75
C ILE A 482 15.18 15.32 37.12
N ASN A 483 13.93 14.96 37.44
CA ASN A 483 13.60 14.24 38.68
C ASN A 483 14.26 12.85 38.79
N SER A 484 14.68 12.26 37.67
CA SER A 484 15.41 10.99 37.65
C SER A 484 16.92 11.13 37.92
N VAL A 485 17.45 12.36 37.92
CA VAL A 485 18.87 12.64 38.19
C VAL A 485 19.15 12.49 39.68
N SER A 486 20.20 11.76 40.03
CA SER A 486 20.60 11.56 41.43
C SER A 486 21.10 12.85 42.08
N ASP A 487 20.61 13.16 43.28
CA ASP A 487 21.02 14.29 44.13
C ASP A 487 22.55 14.41 44.35
N SER A 488 23.27 13.29 44.19
CA SER A 488 24.74 13.24 44.25
C SER A 488 25.45 14.18 43.27
N VAL A 489 24.80 14.61 42.18
CA VAL A 489 25.39 15.58 41.24
C VAL A 489 25.26 17.03 41.69
N ILE A 490 24.32 17.33 42.59
CA ILE A 490 23.98 18.72 43.00
C ILE A 490 25.21 19.49 43.48
N PRO A 491 26.11 18.96 44.35
CA PRO A 491 27.27 19.71 44.83
C PRO A 491 28.24 20.15 43.72
N VAL A 492 28.33 19.39 42.62
CA VAL A 492 29.24 19.67 41.49
C VAL A 492 28.74 20.85 40.66
N PHE A 493 27.43 20.95 40.45
CA PHE A 493 26.82 21.99 39.62
C PHE A 493 26.33 23.22 40.42
N LYS A 494 26.24 23.14 41.76
CA LYS A 494 25.69 24.19 42.62
C LYS A 494 26.37 25.55 42.45
N ALA A 495 27.70 25.59 42.29
CA ALA A 495 28.44 26.84 42.10
C ALA A 495 28.06 27.54 40.78
N ALA A 496 28.10 26.81 39.67
CA ALA A 496 27.71 27.34 38.36
C ALA A 496 26.22 27.72 38.28
N ALA A 497 25.35 26.98 38.97
CA ALA A 497 23.92 27.30 39.06
C ALA A 497 23.67 28.61 39.84
N ALA A 498 24.43 28.87 40.91
CA ALA A 498 24.35 30.12 41.67
C ALA A 498 24.87 31.31 40.86
N GLU A 499 26.02 31.17 40.19
CA GLU A 499 26.58 32.20 39.30
C GLU A 499 25.62 32.54 38.14
N LEU A 500 24.96 31.55 37.55
CA LEU A 500 23.95 31.76 36.50
C LEU A 500 22.69 32.47 37.04
N LEU A 501 22.29 32.19 38.28
CA LEU A 501 21.17 32.87 38.92
C LEU A 501 21.48 34.35 39.17
N GLU A 502 22.67 34.67 39.70
CA GLU A 502 23.08 36.05 39.96
C GLU A 502 23.33 36.85 38.67
N SER A 503 23.97 36.25 37.65
CA SER A 503 24.36 36.96 36.42
C SER A 503 23.23 37.18 35.41
N SER A 504 22.17 36.35 35.43
CA SER A 504 21.10 36.42 34.43
C SER A 504 20.00 37.45 34.71
N GLY A 505 19.84 37.88 35.97
CA GLY A 505 18.77 38.79 36.38
C GLY A 505 17.35 38.23 36.30
N LEU A 506 17.19 36.91 36.18
CA LEU A 506 15.90 36.22 36.04
C LEU A 506 15.55 35.46 37.32
N SER A 507 14.25 35.18 37.53
CA SER A 507 13.84 34.35 38.66
C SER A 507 14.32 32.90 38.52
N PRO A 508 14.48 32.15 39.63
CA PRO A 508 14.84 30.73 39.57
C PRO A 508 13.90 29.89 38.70
N VAL A 509 12.61 30.24 38.66
CA VAL A 509 11.59 29.55 37.86
C VAL A 509 11.77 29.80 36.37
N GLU A 510 12.09 31.04 35.97
CA GLU A 510 12.35 31.38 34.56
C GLU A 510 13.66 30.77 34.06
N LEU A 511 14.70 30.71 34.91
CA LEU A 511 15.93 29.98 34.61
C LEU A 511 15.70 28.48 34.49
N LEU A 512 14.93 27.88 35.39
CA LEU A 512 14.58 26.46 35.32
C LEU A 512 13.74 26.17 34.06
N ALA A 513 12.83 27.06 33.67
CA ALA A 513 12.09 26.95 32.41
C ALA A 513 13.02 27.03 31.18
N LYS A 514 14.03 27.92 31.19
CA LYS A 514 15.07 27.98 30.14
C LYS A 514 15.96 26.74 30.14
N ALA A 515 16.32 26.19 31.30
CA ALA A 515 17.11 24.96 31.42
C ALA A 515 16.34 23.75 30.89
N LEU A 516 15.07 23.60 31.27
CA LEU A 516 14.14 22.60 30.75
C LEU A 516 14.04 22.70 29.22
N ALA A 517 13.73 23.90 28.68
CA ALA A 517 13.68 24.12 27.23
C ALA A 517 15.00 23.76 26.54
N LYS A 518 16.14 24.16 27.12
CA LYS A 518 17.47 23.86 26.57
C LYS A 518 17.79 22.36 26.59
N SER A 519 17.38 21.61 27.63
CA SER A 519 17.64 20.17 27.71
C SER A 519 16.90 19.34 26.65
N ILE A 520 15.72 19.81 26.21
CA ILE A 520 14.97 19.22 25.08
C ILE A 520 15.30 19.86 23.72
N GLY A 521 16.28 20.76 23.66
CA GLY A 521 16.74 21.40 22.43
C GLY A 521 15.84 22.52 21.90
N TYR A 522 14.88 23.02 22.68
CA TYR A 522 14.07 24.18 22.31
C TYR A 522 14.82 25.49 22.56
N THR A 523 14.94 26.31 21.51
CA THR A 523 15.47 27.67 21.57
C THR A 523 14.39 28.72 21.29
N GLU A 524 13.45 28.42 20.39
CA GLU A 524 12.37 29.31 19.96
C GLU A 524 11.09 28.52 19.65
N ILE A 525 9.91 29.12 19.85
CA ILE A 525 8.61 28.54 19.48
C ILE A 525 8.17 29.12 18.13
N LYS A 526 8.25 28.31 17.07
CA LYS A 526 7.76 28.68 15.74
C LYS A 526 6.23 28.67 15.69
N LYS A 527 5.60 29.43 14.78
CA LYS A 527 4.14 29.41 14.54
C LYS A 527 3.78 28.34 13.49
N ARG A 528 2.57 27.78 13.54
CA ARG A 528 2.09 26.74 12.61
C ARG A 528 0.64 27.03 12.16
N SER A 529 0.33 26.64 10.93
CA SER A 529 -1.02 26.75 10.36
C SER A 529 -1.99 25.73 10.99
N VAL A 530 -3.25 26.11 11.16
CA VAL A 530 -4.34 25.20 11.59
C VAL A 530 -5.00 24.52 10.37
N LEU A 531 -4.98 25.17 9.20
CA LEU A 531 -5.60 24.71 7.95
C LEU A 531 -4.79 23.65 7.18
N THR A 532 -3.48 23.86 7.03
CA THR A 532 -2.58 22.98 6.26
C THR A 532 -1.49 22.31 7.10
N SER A 533 -1.35 22.69 8.37
CA SER A 533 -0.30 22.24 9.30
C SER A 533 1.14 22.64 8.92
N MET A 534 1.32 23.59 7.99
CA MET A 534 2.65 24.09 7.60
C MET A 534 3.31 24.93 8.71
N GLU A 535 4.63 24.74 8.92
CA GLU A 535 5.44 25.56 9.82
C GLU A 535 5.74 26.94 9.23
N ASN A 536 5.85 27.95 10.10
CA ASN A 536 5.99 29.36 9.74
C ASN A 536 4.83 29.90 8.88
N TYR A 537 3.66 29.27 8.93
CA TYR A 537 2.40 29.81 8.41
C TYR A 537 1.39 29.99 9.55
N VAL A 538 0.40 30.84 9.35
CA VAL A 538 -0.71 31.12 10.27
C VAL A 538 -2.01 31.15 9.46
N THR A 539 -3.07 30.55 9.99
CA THR A 539 -4.39 30.55 9.35
C THR A 539 -5.17 31.82 9.73
N LEU A 540 -5.62 32.55 8.72
CA LEU A 540 -6.54 33.69 8.86
C LEU A 540 -7.95 33.29 8.39
N LEU A 541 -8.97 33.81 9.06
CA LEU A 541 -10.35 33.82 8.63
C LEU A 541 -10.67 35.21 8.08
N LEU A 542 -11.07 35.27 6.82
CA LEU A 542 -11.72 36.40 6.18
C LEU A 542 -13.23 36.25 6.32
N GLU A 543 -13.88 37.13 7.08
CA GLU A 543 -15.32 37.30 7.02
C GLU A 543 -15.64 38.50 6.12
N ALA A 544 -16.60 38.32 5.21
CA ALA A 544 -17.08 39.40 4.35
C ALA A 544 -18.53 39.74 4.70
N GLY A 545 -18.88 41.02 4.70
CA GLY A 545 -20.26 41.49 4.89
C GLY A 545 -21.26 41.09 3.78
N ARG A 546 -20.86 40.18 2.87
CA ARG A 546 -21.70 39.57 1.83
C ARG A 546 -21.30 38.10 1.66
N PRO A 547 -22.23 37.19 1.30
CA PRO A 547 -21.91 35.77 1.21
C PRO A 547 -20.82 35.43 0.17
N CYS A 548 -19.82 34.67 0.62
CA CYS A 548 -18.68 34.20 -0.14
C CYS A 548 -18.99 32.88 -0.88
N TYR A 549 -19.71 32.95 -2.00
CA TYR A 549 -20.08 31.76 -2.79
C TYR A 549 -18.93 31.10 -3.57
N THR A 550 -17.81 31.80 -3.79
CA THR A 550 -16.69 31.28 -4.61
C THR A 550 -15.32 31.70 -4.05
N PRO A 551 -14.27 30.87 -4.22
CA PRO A 551 -12.89 31.27 -3.90
C PRO A 551 -12.45 32.55 -4.62
N SER A 552 -12.87 32.74 -5.87
CA SER A 552 -12.59 33.94 -6.66
C SER A 552 -13.14 35.22 -6.03
N PHE A 553 -14.28 35.15 -5.33
CA PHE A 553 -14.82 36.27 -4.58
C PHE A 553 -13.93 36.62 -3.38
N ALA A 554 -13.45 35.62 -2.62
CA ALA A 554 -12.53 35.85 -1.50
C ALA A 554 -11.22 36.51 -1.97
N TYR A 555 -10.59 35.99 -3.03
CA TYR A 555 -9.43 36.64 -3.66
C TYR A 555 -9.73 38.06 -4.15
N GLY A 556 -10.92 38.30 -4.73
CA GLY A 556 -11.38 39.63 -5.18
C GLY A 556 -11.76 40.59 -4.05
N VAL A 557 -11.95 40.11 -2.82
CA VAL A 557 -12.09 40.93 -1.61
C VAL A 557 -10.70 41.31 -1.09
N LEU A 558 -9.78 40.34 -0.98
CA LEU A 558 -8.41 40.55 -0.48
C LEU A 558 -7.62 41.54 -1.35
N ARG A 559 -7.72 41.45 -2.69
CA ARG A 559 -7.10 42.40 -3.65
C ARG A 559 -7.54 43.87 -3.49
N ARG A 560 -8.55 44.18 -2.68
CA ARG A 560 -9.01 45.57 -2.48
C ARG A 560 -8.17 46.34 -1.46
N PHE A 561 -7.46 45.62 -0.59
CA PHE A 561 -6.77 46.21 0.56
C PHE A 561 -5.41 45.55 0.87
N LEU A 562 -4.99 44.57 0.07
CA LEU A 562 -3.67 43.93 0.14
C LEU A 562 -2.94 44.00 -1.21
N PRO A 563 -1.61 44.15 -1.22
CA PRO A 563 -0.78 44.04 -2.41
C PRO A 563 -0.96 42.71 -3.17
N GLU A 564 -0.85 42.73 -4.49
CA GLU A 564 -1.11 41.55 -5.33
C GLU A 564 -0.14 40.38 -5.06
N ASP A 565 1.14 40.67 -4.82
CA ASP A 565 2.16 39.67 -4.42
C ASP A 565 1.79 38.96 -3.11
N LYS A 566 1.18 39.68 -2.16
CA LYS A 566 0.70 39.11 -0.90
C LYS A 566 -0.58 38.32 -1.08
N VAL A 567 -1.46 38.69 -2.02
CA VAL A 567 -2.66 37.91 -2.32
C VAL A 567 -2.33 36.61 -3.07
N GLU A 568 -1.29 36.61 -3.91
CA GLU A 568 -0.83 35.41 -4.63
C GLU A 568 -0.01 34.45 -3.76
N SER A 569 0.63 34.92 -2.68
CA SER A 569 1.39 34.04 -1.76
C SER A 569 0.49 33.16 -0.87
N ILE A 570 -0.80 33.50 -0.76
CA ILE A 570 -1.80 32.81 0.08
C ILE A 570 -1.93 31.32 -0.28
N GLN A 571 -1.90 30.46 0.73
CA GLN A 571 -2.05 29.01 0.58
C GLN A 571 -3.40 28.49 1.12
N GLY A 572 -3.82 27.34 0.59
CA GLY A 572 -4.88 26.51 1.20
C GLY A 572 -6.33 27.01 1.13
N LEU A 573 -6.62 28.17 0.53
CA LEU A 573 -7.92 28.88 0.64
C LEU A 573 -9.16 27.97 0.50
N ALA A 574 -10.02 28.00 1.52
CA ALA A 574 -11.26 27.22 1.63
C ALA A 574 -12.42 28.09 2.17
N LEU A 575 -13.64 27.86 1.69
CA LEU A 575 -14.83 28.62 2.11
C LEU A 575 -15.43 28.06 3.40
N THR A 576 -16.00 28.93 4.24
CA THR A 576 -16.75 28.50 5.44
C THR A 576 -18.12 27.93 5.05
N ALA A 577 -18.62 26.96 5.81
CA ALA A 577 -19.88 26.28 5.53
C ALA A 577 -21.11 27.19 5.66
N ASP A 578 -21.02 28.23 6.50
CA ASP A 578 -22.03 29.29 6.63
C ASP A 578 -22.00 30.33 5.50
N GLN A 579 -21.04 30.20 4.58
CA GLN A 579 -20.80 31.08 3.43
C GLN A 579 -20.53 32.54 3.79
N ARG A 580 -20.16 32.85 5.05
CA ARG A 580 -19.82 34.23 5.47
C ARG A 580 -18.35 34.58 5.26
N GLY A 581 -17.51 33.61 4.93
CA GLY A 581 -16.08 33.83 4.86
C GLY A 581 -15.27 32.77 4.12
N ALA A 582 -13.95 32.92 4.23
CA ALA A 582 -12.96 31.98 3.75
C ALA A 582 -11.80 31.90 4.75
N VAL A 583 -11.25 30.72 4.98
CA VAL A 583 -9.99 30.53 5.70
C VAL A 583 -8.85 30.29 4.71
N PHE A 584 -7.67 30.79 5.04
CA PHE A 584 -6.46 30.60 4.24
C PHE A 584 -5.20 30.78 5.09
N ASP A 585 -4.06 30.33 4.56
CA ASP A 585 -2.77 30.42 5.23
C ASP A 585 -1.88 31.52 4.65
N VAL A 586 -1.23 32.27 5.53
CA VAL A 586 -0.23 33.30 5.23
C VAL A 586 1.08 32.98 5.96
N ALA A 587 2.21 33.48 5.44
CA ALA A 587 3.48 33.35 6.14
C ALA A 587 3.42 34.08 7.50
N ALA A 588 4.01 33.51 8.54
CA ALA A 588 3.97 34.02 9.91
C ALA A 588 4.58 35.42 10.07
N ALA A 589 5.49 35.80 9.16
CA ALA A 589 6.09 37.14 9.07
C ALA A 589 5.19 38.17 8.36
N ASP A 590 4.22 37.73 7.57
CA ASP A 590 3.31 38.60 6.82
C ASP A 590 1.98 38.87 7.56
N VAL A 591 1.69 38.15 8.65
CA VAL A 591 0.41 38.24 9.40
C VAL A 591 0.04 39.68 9.75
N ASP A 592 1.00 40.47 10.25
CA ASP A 592 0.75 41.84 10.70
C ASP A 592 0.41 42.77 9.51
N ILE A 593 0.95 42.49 8.31
CA ILE A 593 0.61 43.20 7.06
C ILE A 593 -0.85 42.90 6.67
N PHE A 594 -1.27 41.63 6.79
CA PHE A 594 -2.64 41.21 6.49
C PHE A 594 -3.65 41.83 7.46
N LEU A 595 -3.35 41.86 8.76
CA LEU A 595 -4.21 42.46 9.77
C LEU A 595 -4.28 43.98 9.64
N ALA A 596 -3.15 44.67 9.43
CA ALA A 596 -3.13 46.12 9.20
C ALA A 596 -3.87 46.52 7.90
N GLY A 597 -3.77 45.70 6.85
CA GLY A 597 -4.48 45.93 5.60
C GLY A 597 -6.01 46.02 5.76
N GLN A 598 -6.58 45.31 6.74
CA GLN A 598 -8.03 45.31 7.01
C GLN A 598 -8.59 46.71 7.32
N GLU A 599 -7.82 47.59 7.95
CA GLU A 599 -8.29 48.94 8.32
C GLU A 599 -8.71 49.78 7.10
N ASN A 600 -8.21 49.44 5.91
CA ASN A 600 -8.54 50.09 4.65
C ASN A 600 -9.83 49.56 3.98
N ALA A 601 -10.52 48.57 4.57
CA ALA A 601 -11.66 47.89 3.96
C ALA A 601 -12.93 47.95 4.84
N THR A 602 -14.00 48.58 4.33
CA THR A 602 -15.29 48.61 5.01
C THR A 602 -16.07 47.30 4.84
N GLY A 603 -16.54 46.73 5.96
CA GLY A 603 -17.36 45.51 5.96
C GLY A 603 -16.60 44.21 5.74
N VAL A 604 -15.32 44.15 6.13
CA VAL A 604 -14.45 42.96 6.06
C VAL A 604 -13.71 42.81 7.40
N SER A 605 -13.61 41.59 7.92
CA SER A 605 -12.77 41.24 9.07
C SER A 605 -11.77 40.14 8.72
N LEU A 606 -10.54 40.28 9.22
CA LEU A 606 -9.48 39.27 9.21
C LEU A 606 -9.11 38.92 10.65
N GLN A 607 -9.15 37.64 11.00
CA GLN A 607 -8.82 37.17 12.35
C GLN A 607 -7.91 35.95 12.31
N VAL A 608 -6.95 35.88 13.24
CA VAL A 608 -6.11 34.68 13.43
C VAL A 608 -6.94 33.57 14.06
N VAL A 609 -7.01 32.44 13.36
CA VAL A 609 -7.85 31.30 13.74
C VAL A 609 -7.09 30.36 14.67
N LYS A 610 -7.69 30.02 15.82
CA LYS A 610 -7.16 28.99 16.74
C LYS A 610 -7.74 27.60 16.48
N GLU A 611 -9.01 27.53 16.07
CA GLU A 611 -9.72 26.30 15.71
C GLU A 611 -10.46 26.51 14.40
N LEU A 612 -10.36 25.55 13.47
CA LEU A 612 -10.98 25.69 12.15
C LEU A 612 -12.52 25.76 12.25
N PRO A 613 -13.18 26.78 11.66
CA PRO A 613 -14.62 26.76 11.47
C PRO A 613 -15.02 25.63 10.52
N GLN A 614 -16.28 25.20 10.56
CA GLN A 614 -16.79 24.22 9.59
C GLN A 614 -16.62 24.76 8.18
N LEU A 615 -15.97 23.98 7.30
CA LEU A 615 -15.69 24.34 5.93
C LEU A 615 -16.75 23.75 4.99
N GLN A 616 -17.02 24.44 3.89
CA GLN A 616 -17.98 23.98 2.90
C GLN A 616 -17.48 22.68 2.25
N GLU A 617 -18.24 21.58 2.41
CA GLU A 617 -17.98 20.37 1.65
C GLU A 617 -18.13 20.66 0.15
N LYS A 618 -17.06 20.44 -0.60
CA LYS A 618 -17.04 20.70 -2.03
C LYS A 618 -17.81 19.58 -2.73
N GLU A 619 -19.08 19.82 -3.05
CA GLU A 619 -19.91 18.84 -3.76
C GLU A 619 -19.17 18.30 -4.99
N GLN A 620 -19.05 16.97 -5.07
CA GLN A 620 -18.72 16.32 -6.33
C GLN A 620 -19.75 16.76 -7.36
N ALA A 621 -19.28 17.26 -8.51
CA ALA A 621 -20.13 17.74 -9.58
C ALA A 621 -21.04 16.61 -10.11
N ARG A 622 -22.22 16.45 -9.49
CA ARG A 622 -23.34 15.72 -10.05
C ARG A 622 -23.70 16.42 -11.34
N GLY A 623 -23.63 15.70 -12.47
CA GLY A 623 -23.90 16.26 -13.78
C GLY A 623 -25.22 17.02 -13.79
N SER A 624 -25.16 18.32 -14.11
CA SER A 624 -26.33 19.18 -14.06
C SER A 624 -27.35 18.74 -15.10
N ARG A 625 -28.39 18.05 -14.61
CA ARG A 625 -29.54 17.64 -15.39
C ARG A 625 -30.53 18.79 -15.38
N PHE A 626 -30.33 19.78 -16.25
CA PHE A 626 -31.25 20.90 -16.42
C PHE A 626 -32.63 20.41 -16.88
N GLY A 627 -33.54 20.21 -15.93
CA GLY A 627 -34.96 20.07 -16.18
C GLY A 627 -35.59 21.45 -16.26
N ASN A 628 -36.17 21.78 -17.41
CA ASN A 628 -36.88 23.04 -17.62
C ASN A 628 -38.39 22.84 -17.41
N SER A 629 -39.00 23.71 -16.60
CA SER A 629 -40.46 23.76 -16.35
C SER A 629 -40.82 25.21 -16.01
N GLY A 630 -41.81 25.85 -16.61
CA GLY A 630 -42.70 25.42 -17.69
C GLY A 630 -43.57 26.59 -18.17
N GLY A 631 -44.25 26.43 -19.31
CA GLY A 631 -45.12 27.47 -19.88
C GLY A 631 -45.84 26.96 -21.14
N SER A 632 -47.15 26.81 -21.06
CA SER A 632 -47.98 26.07 -22.02
C SER A 632 -48.48 26.91 -23.21
N PHE A 633 -48.62 26.30 -24.40
CA PHE A 633 -49.79 26.51 -25.26
C PHE A 633 -50.09 25.31 -26.19
N GLN A 634 -51.25 25.31 -26.85
CA GLN A 634 -51.97 24.12 -27.36
C GLN A 634 -51.51 23.54 -28.72
N ARG A 635 -51.34 22.20 -28.74
CA ARG A 635 -52.07 21.19 -29.57
C ARG A 635 -52.35 21.51 -31.07
N GLY A 636 -51.71 20.76 -32.00
CA GLY A 636 -52.27 20.51 -33.34
C GLY A 636 -51.30 20.10 -34.47
N ASN A 637 -51.24 18.80 -34.79
CA ASN A 637 -50.80 18.13 -36.04
C ASN A 637 -49.86 18.84 -37.05
N GLY A 638 -48.69 18.24 -37.34
CA GLY A 638 -47.85 18.66 -38.49
C GLY A 638 -46.48 17.98 -38.66
N VAL A 639 -46.35 16.66 -38.47
CA VAL A 639 -45.05 15.95 -38.36
C VAL A 639 -44.20 15.92 -39.66
N ILE A 640 -44.67 16.49 -40.77
CA ILE A 640 -44.00 16.43 -42.09
C ILE A 640 -43.19 17.72 -42.41
N GLY A 641 -43.47 18.86 -41.76
CA GLY A 641 -42.76 20.13 -42.02
C GLY A 641 -41.42 20.29 -41.29
N LEU A 642 -41.29 19.73 -40.08
CA LEU A 642 -40.08 19.93 -39.25
C LEU A 642 -38.87 19.17 -39.79
N VAL A 643 -39.10 17.99 -40.38
CA VAL A 643 -38.04 17.16 -40.98
C VAL A 643 -37.47 17.81 -42.24
N THR A 644 -38.31 18.35 -43.13
CA THR A 644 -37.86 19.09 -44.31
C THR A 644 -37.15 20.38 -43.96
N PHE A 645 -37.62 21.14 -42.96
CA PHE A 645 -36.93 22.35 -42.51
C PHE A 645 -35.54 22.06 -41.91
N LEU A 646 -35.42 21.01 -41.09
CA LEU A 646 -34.12 20.55 -40.57
C LEU A 646 -33.20 20.02 -41.67
N LEU A 647 -33.75 19.31 -42.67
CA LEU A 647 -32.95 18.80 -43.79
C LEU A 647 -32.43 19.93 -44.70
N VAL A 648 -33.22 20.99 -44.92
CA VAL A 648 -32.81 22.19 -45.65
C VAL A 648 -31.77 23.00 -44.86
N LEU A 649 -31.91 23.13 -43.54
CA LEU A 649 -30.89 23.75 -42.69
C LEU A 649 -29.57 22.95 -42.69
N LEU A 650 -29.65 21.63 -42.63
CA LEU A 650 -28.48 20.75 -42.64
C LEU A 650 -27.79 20.73 -44.01
N LEU A 651 -28.56 20.75 -45.11
CA LEU A 651 -28.03 20.95 -46.46
C LEU A 651 -27.39 22.33 -46.62
N ALA A 652 -28.01 23.40 -46.12
CA ALA A 652 -27.43 24.75 -46.16
C ALA A 652 -26.11 24.84 -45.38
N PHE A 653 -26.02 24.20 -44.21
CA PHE A 653 -24.81 24.17 -43.39
C PHE A 653 -23.65 23.40 -44.06
N VAL A 654 -23.97 22.43 -44.94
CA VAL A 654 -22.98 21.67 -45.72
C VAL A 654 -22.63 22.36 -47.06
N PHE A 655 -23.57 23.04 -47.71
CA PHE A 655 -23.36 23.66 -49.02
C PHE A 655 -22.84 25.11 -48.98
N LEU A 656 -23.08 25.89 -47.91
CA LEU A 656 -22.53 27.25 -47.81
C LEU A 656 -20.99 27.28 -47.88
N PRO A 657 -20.26 26.47 -47.08
CA PRO A 657 -18.80 26.41 -47.14
C PRO A 657 -18.28 25.97 -48.51
N TYR A 658 -19.00 25.05 -49.16
CA TYR A 658 -18.68 24.54 -50.50
C TYR A 658 -18.80 25.64 -51.57
N LEU A 659 -19.87 26.45 -51.53
CA LEU A 659 -20.07 27.59 -52.43
C LEU A 659 -19.04 28.71 -52.22
N THR A 660 -18.67 29.01 -50.98
CA THR A 660 -17.64 30.02 -50.68
C THR A 660 -16.24 29.61 -51.16
N GLU A 661 -15.88 28.32 -51.03
CA GLU A 661 -14.58 27.83 -51.51
C GLU A 661 -14.55 27.67 -53.05
N LEU A 662 -15.69 27.35 -53.70
CA LEU A 662 -15.79 27.27 -55.16
C LEU A 662 -15.65 28.63 -55.88
N MET A 663 -15.93 29.73 -55.17
CA MET A 663 -15.71 31.10 -55.66
C MET A 663 -14.38 31.72 -55.19
N SER A 664 -13.52 30.95 -54.52
CA SER A 664 -12.18 31.39 -54.14
C SER A 664 -11.25 31.44 -55.35
N THR A 665 -10.54 32.55 -55.52
CA THR A 665 -9.57 32.77 -56.61
C THR A 665 -8.12 32.42 -56.23
N ASP A 666 -7.91 31.83 -55.05
CA ASP A 666 -6.59 31.39 -54.60
C ASP A 666 -6.04 30.23 -55.45
N HIS A 667 -4.72 30.22 -55.69
CA HIS A 667 -4.01 29.10 -56.33
C HIS A 667 -3.90 27.89 -55.38
N ARG A 668 -5.00 27.14 -55.21
CA ARG A 668 -5.11 25.94 -54.38
C ARG A 668 -5.40 24.70 -55.25
N PRO A 669 -5.05 23.47 -54.78
CA PRO A 669 -5.42 22.25 -55.49
C PRO A 669 -6.94 22.10 -55.65
N PRO A 670 -7.42 21.45 -56.73
CA PRO A 670 -8.84 21.36 -57.06
C PRO A 670 -9.66 20.63 -55.98
N VAL A 671 -10.84 21.18 -55.69
CA VAL A 671 -11.84 20.53 -54.82
C VAL A 671 -12.63 19.51 -55.63
N VAL A 672 -12.68 18.27 -55.16
CA VAL A 672 -13.36 17.16 -55.85
C VAL A 672 -14.73 16.85 -55.24
N GLY A 673 -15.00 17.32 -54.01
CA GLY A 673 -16.33 17.27 -53.41
C GLY A 673 -16.32 17.53 -51.91
N PRO A 674 -17.49 17.47 -51.25
CA PRO A 674 -17.58 17.32 -49.80
C PRO A 674 -17.09 15.93 -49.39
N ILE A 675 -16.52 15.80 -48.18
CA ILE A 675 -15.99 14.52 -47.68
C ILE A 675 -17.06 13.43 -47.57
N THR A 676 -18.34 13.80 -47.46
CA THR A 676 -19.49 12.89 -47.51
C THR A 676 -19.60 12.09 -48.81
N ASN A 677 -18.95 12.50 -49.90
CA ASN A 677 -18.87 11.69 -51.12
C ASN A 677 -18.11 10.37 -50.89
N GLN A 678 -17.16 10.33 -49.95
CA GLN A 678 -16.49 9.10 -49.56
C GLN A 678 -17.46 8.08 -48.91
N LEU A 679 -18.50 8.57 -48.21
CA LEU A 679 -19.56 7.72 -47.64
C LEU A 679 -20.51 7.18 -48.71
N ILE A 680 -20.77 7.96 -49.77
CA ILE A 680 -21.57 7.51 -50.92
C ILE A 680 -20.85 6.37 -51.66
N HIS A 681 -19.53 6.45 -51.77
CA HIS A 681 -18.70 5.43 -52.43
C HIS A 681 -18.09 4.39 -51.47
N PHE A 682 -18.58 4.27 -50.23
CA PHE A 682 -17.92 3.51 -49.16
C PHE A 682 -17.56 2.06 -49.52
N GLN A 683 -18.40 1.36 -50.29
CA GLN A 683 -18.14 -0.03 -50.73
C GLN A 683 -17.07 -0.16 -51.83
N HIS A 684 -16.75 0.92 -52.54
CA HIS A 684 -15.74 1.00 -53.59
C HIS A 684 -14.80 2.20 -53.38
N LEU A 685 -14.54 2.53 -52.11
CA LEU A 685 -13.91 3.80 -51.74
C LEU A 685 -12.49 3.92 -52.33
N TYR A 686 -11.72 2.83 -52.31
CA TYR A 686 -10.36 2.82 -52.86
C TYR A 686 -10.34 2.99 -54.38
N ASP A 687 -11.30 2.40 -55.11
CA ASP A 687 -11.43 2.57 -56.56
C ASP A 687 -11.83 4.00 -56.92
N TYR A 688 -12.78 4.57 -56.16
CA TYR A 688 -13.22 5.96 -56.28
C TYR A 688 -12.05 6.93 -56.04
N MET A 689 -11.33 6.80 -54.92
CA MET A 689 -10.17 7.62 -54.59
C MET A 689 -9.06 7.48 -55.64
N THR A 690 -8.79 6.26 -56.12
CA THR A 690 -7.81 5.99 -57.19
C THR A 690 -8.23 6.64 -58.52
N SER A 691 -9.52 6.65 -58.85
CA SER A 691 -10.03 7.32 -60.05
C SER A 691 -9.89 8.85 -60.00
N ILE A 692 -9.97 9.43 -58.79
CA ILE A 692 -9.76 10.86 -58.55
C ILE A 692 -8.28 11.22 -58.65
N ALA A 693 -7.41 10.46 -57.97
CA ALA A 693 -5.97 10.69 -57.94
C ALA A 693 -5.37 10.64 -59.37
N LYS A 694 -5.77 9.64 -60.17
CA LYS A 694 -5.46 9.55 -61.62
C LYS A 694 -5.86 10.78 -62.45
N LYS A 695 -6.82 11.59 -61.99
CA LYS A 695 -7.32 12.78 -62.68
C LYS A 695 -6.73 14.08 -62.13
N TYR A 696 -6.37 14.10 -60.85
CA TYR A 696 -5.81 15.25 -60.14
C TYR A 696 -4.72 14.75 -59.17
N PRO A 697 -3.42 14.96 -59.47
CA PRO A 697 -2.34 14.42 -58.64
C PRO A 697 -2.26 15.00 -57.22
N THR A 698 -2.89 16.16 -57.02
CA THR A 698 -3.16 16.73 -55.70
C THR A 698 -4.55 17.35 -55.75
N PHE A 699 -5.39 17.02 -54.78
CA PHE A 699 -6.81 17.36 -54.76
C PHE A 699 -7.32 17.53 -53.33
N ARG A 700 -8.53 18.06 -53.18
CA ARG A 700 -9.11 18.37 -51.87
C ARG A 700 -10.53 17.85 -51.69
N PHE A 701 -10.83 17.38 -50.48
CA PHE A 701 -12.20 17.26 -49.99
C PHE A 701 -12.50 18.41 -49.02
N ILE A 702 -13.76 18.84 -48.98
CA ILE A 702 -14.24 19.84 -48.02
C ILE A 702 -15.00 19.15 -46.90
N THR A 703 -14.59 19.41 -45.66
CA THR A 703 -15.38 19.09 -44.46
C THR A 703 -16.11 20.36 -43.99
N PRO A 704 -17.10 20.27 -43.08
CA PRO A 704 -17.80 21.45 -42.56
C PRO A 704 -16.90 22.44 -41.78
N THR A 705 -15.67 22.07 -41.42
CA THR A 705 -14.77 22.91 -40.59
C THR A 705 -13.43 23.23 -41.24
N HIS A 706 -12.97 22.44 -42.21
CA HIS A 706 -11.68 22.60 -42.88
C HIS A 706 -11.61 21.84 -44.21
N SER A 707 -10.60 22.13 -45.03
CA SER A 707 -10.33 21.39 -46.27
C SER A 707 -9.20 20.39 -46.05
N GLU A 708 -9.43 19.13 -46.41
CA GLU A 708 -8.43 18.06 -46.37
C GLU A 708 -7.77 17.92 -47.75
N VAL A 709 -6.43 17.85 -47.78
CA VAL A 709 -5.64 17.75 -49.01
C VAL A 709 -5.09 16.33 -49.16
N TYR A 710 -5.31 15.75 -50.34
CA TYR A 710 -4.86 14.42 -50.73
C TYR A 710 -3.91 14.57 -51.92
N THR A 711 -2.83 13.80 -51.95
CA THR A 711 -1.82 13.88 -53.01
C THR A 711 -1.23 12.49 -53.30
N ASP A 712 -1.11 12.15 -54.58
CA ASP A 712 -0.30 11.03 -55.07
C ASP A 712 0.92 11.51 -55.89
N ASP A 713 1.07 12.83 -56.06
CA ASP A 713 2.22 13.48 -56.69
C ASP A 713 3.51 13.08 -55.95
N PRO A 714 4.43 12.34 -56.59
CA PRO A 714 5.65 11.85 -55.95
C PRO A 714 6.50 12.96 -55.34
N VAL A 715 6.51 14.17 -55.91
CA VAL A 715 7.33 15.29 -55.43
C VAL A 715 6.72 15.89 -54.16
N ASN A 716 5.39 16.00 -54.07
CA ASN A 716 4.71 16.48 -52.87
C ASN A 716 4.73 15.42 -51.76
N VAL A 717 4.55 14.14 -52.10
CA VAL A 717 4.72 13.01 -51.16
C VAL A 717 6.15 12.97 -50.64
N GLU A 718 7.16 13.08 -51.51
CA GLU A 718 8.57 13.13 -51.14
C GLU A 718 8.88 14.37 -50.28
N TYR A 719 8.33 15.54 -50.59
CA TYR A 719 8.49 16.76 -49.79
C TYR A 719 7.85 16.63 -48.39
N ILE A 720 6.66 16.03 -48.27
CA ILE A 720 6.02 15.77 -46.98
C ILE A 720 6.84 14.76 -46.16
N LEU A 721 7.29 13.67 -46.80
CA LEU A 721 8.08 12.60 -46.16
C LEU A 721 9.51 13.04 -45.79
N LYS A 722 10.16 13.90 -46.57
CA LYS A 722 11.51 14.43 -46.28
C LYS A 722 11.49 15.62 -45.33
N THR A 723 10.54 16.55 -45.47
CA THR A 723 10.62 17.88 -44.83
C THR A 723 9.71 18.04 -43.62
N ASN A 724 8.62 17.25 -43.50
CA ASN A 724 7.65 17.38 -42.40
C ASN A 724 7.45 16.10 -41.56
N PHE A 725 7.85 14.93 -42.03
CA PHE A 725 7.73 13.67 -41.27
C PHE A 725 8.58 13.66 -39.98
N ALA A 726 9.71 14.36 -40.00
CA ALA A 726 10.56 14.59 -38.84
C ALA A 726 9.87 15.42 -37.74
N ASN A 727 8.94 16.31 -38.09
CA ASN A 727 8.20 17.14 -37.13
C ASN A 727 7.11 16.34 -36.43
N TYR A 728 6.39 15.46 -37.15
CA TYR A 728 5.42 14.54 -36.56
C TYR A 728 6.05 13.50 -35.63
N THR A 729 7.24 12.99 -35.98
CA THR A 729 7.93 11.98 -35.15
C THR A 729 8.68 12.57 -33.96
N LYS A 730 9.27 13.77 -34.08
CA LYS A 730 9.87 14.49 -32.92
C LYS A 730 8.86 14.72 -31.81
N HIS A 731 7.65 15.16 -32.16
CA HIS A 731 6.63 15.47 -31.16
C HIS A 731 5.71 14.30 -30.83
N LEU A 732 5.87 13.11 -31.42
CA LEU A 732 5.02 11.96 -31.06
C LEU A 732 5.23 11.55 -29.60
N TYR A 733 6.48 11.47 -29.14
CA TYR A 733 6.79 11.17 -27.75
C TYR A 733 6.39 12.31 -26.80
N ASP A 734 6.59 13.58 -27.19
CA ASP A 734 6.13 14.75 -26.43
C ASP A 734 4.59 14.74 -26.29
N TYR A 735 3.88 14.46 -27.37
CA TYR A 735 2.42 14.40 -27.45
C TYR A 735 1.87 13.26 -26.60
N MET A 736 2.38 12.03 -26.78
CA MET A 736 2.03 10.88 -25.94
C MET A 736 2.33 11.15 -24.47
N THR A 737 3.46 11.79 -24.15
CA THR A 737 3.82 12.18 -22.78
C THR A 737 2.87 13.26 -22.23
N SER A 738 2.47 14.23 -23.06
CA SER A 738 1.53 15.29 -22.66
C SER A 738 0.12 14.74 -22.39
N ILE A 739 -0.33 13.77 -23.18
CA ILE A 739 -1.58 13.04 -22.98
C ILE A 739 -1.46 12.19 -21.71
N ALA A 740 -0.40 11.41 -21.56
CA ALA A 740 -0.18 10.56 -20.38
C ALA A 740 -0.12 11.37 -19.07
N LYS A 741 0.49 12.56 -19.08
CA LYS A 741 0.50 13.51 -17.95
C LYS A 741 -0.88 14.04 -17.59
N LYS A 742 -1.78 14.21 -18.57
CA LYS A 742 -3.14 14.74 -18.38
C LYS A 742 -4.18 13.65 -18.10
N TYR A 743 -3.97 12.47 -18.68
CA TYR A 743 -4.83 11.30 -18.65
C TYR A 743 -3.96 10.05 -18.46
N PRO A 744 -3.73 9.58 -17.21
CA PRO A 744 -2.87 8.42 -16.93
C PRO A 744 -3.34 7.10 -17.59
N THR A 745 -4.59 7.04 -18.03
CA THR A 745 -5.13 5.98 -18.88
C THR A 745 -5.99 6.62 -19.97
N PHE A 746 -5.72 6.28 -21.23
CA PHE A 746 -6.42 6.83 -22.38
C PHE A 746 -6.61 5.78 -23.47
N ARG A 747 -7.63 5.98 -24.31
CA ARG A 747 -7.93 5.11 -25.45
C ARG A 747 -7.50 5.80 -26.73
N PHE A 748 -6.67 5.14 -27.52
CA PHE A 748 -6.31 5.57 -28.87
C PHE A 748 -7.18 4.79 -29.86
N ILE A 749 -7.94 5.50 -30.69
CA ILE A 749 -8.84 4.89 -31.68
C ILE A 749 -8.21 5.10 -33.05
N THR A 750 -7.87 4.00 -33.71
CA THR A 750 -7.44 3.99 -35.11
C THR A 750 -8.62 3.57 -36.01
N PRO A 751 -8.54 3.73 -37.33
CA PRO A 751 -9.60 3.27 -38.23
C PRO A 751 -9.88 1.76 -38.20
N THR A 752 -8.92 0.94 -37.72
CA THR A 752 -9.02 -0.53 -37.74
C THR A 752 -9.17 -1.16 -36.36
N HIS A 753 -8.75 -0.49 -35.28
CA HIS A 753 -8.77 -1.03 -33.92
C HIS A 753 -8.74 0.06 -32.85
N SER A 754 -8.98 -0.32 -31.60
CA SER A 754 -8.96 0.58 -30.44
C SER A 754 -7.99 0.06 -29.39
N GLU A 755 -6.93 0.82 -29.11
CA GLU A 755 -5.93 0.48 -28.10
C GLU A 755 -6.18 1.26 -26.80
N VAL A 756 -5.82 0.67 -25.66
CA VAL A 756 -5.88 1.34 -24.36
C VAL A 756 -4.47 1.45 -23.81
N TYR A 757 -3.98 2.67 -23.74
CA TYR A 757 -2.69 3.00 -23.16
C TYR A 757 -2.88 3.38 -21.69
N THR A 758 -1.99 2.87 -20.82
CA THR A 758 -1.98 3.24 -19.41
C THR A 758 -0.56 3.42 -18.89
N VAL A 759 -0.31 4.56 -18.27
CA VAL A 759 0.87 4.86 -17.44
C VAL A 759 0.52 4.84 -15.95
N ASP A 760 -0.77 4.69 -15.59
CA ASP A 760 -1.20 4.51 -14.20
C ASP A 760 -0.64 3.18 -13.64
N PRO A 761 0.26 3.23 -12.63
CA PRO A 761 0.85 2.03 -12.04
C PRO A 761 -0.18 1.06 -11.46
N VAL A 762 -1.32 1.54 -10.98
CA VAL A 762 -2.40 0.70 -10.43
C VAL A 762 -3.03 -0.14 -11.52
N ASN A 763 -3.28 0.45 -12.70
CA ASN A 763 -3.83 -0.27 -13.84
C ASN A 763 -2.79 -1.24 -14.42
N VAL A 764 -1.52 -0.82 -14.55
CA VAL A 764 -0.43 -1.73 -14.98
C VAL A 764 -0.28 -2.92 -14.01
N GLU A 765 -0.32 -2.68 -12.70
CA GLU A 765 -0.25 -3.73 -11.70
C GLU A 765 -1.46 -4.68 -11.77
N TYR A 766 -2.68 -4.15 -11.90
CA TYR A 766 -3.90 -4.96 -12.04
C TYR A 766 -3.89 -5.82 -13.32
N ILE A 767 -3.49 -5.23 -14.45
CA ILE A 767 -3.31 -5.93 -15.73
C ILE A 767 -2.30 -7.07 -15.57
N LEU A 768 -1.11 -6.78 -15.01
CA LEU A 768 -0.03 -7.76 -14.93
C LEU A 768 -0.19 -8.79 -13.80
N LYS A 769 -0.90 -8.52 -12.72
CA LYS A 769 -1.07 -9.48 -11.60
C LYS A 769 -2.40 -10.21 -11.63
N THR A 770 -3.49 -9.48 -11.85
CA THR A 770 -4.84 -9.97 -11.56
C THR A 770 -5.58 -10.42 -12.81
N ASN A 771 -5.43 -9.70 -13.94
CA ASN A 771 -6.38 -9.84 -15.05
C ASN A 771 -5.77 -9.79 -16.46
N PHE A 772 -4.53 -10.29 -16.64
CA PHE A 772 -3.83 -10.23 -17.94
C PHE A 772 -4.63 -10.83 -19.11
N ALA A 773 -5.47 -11.83 -18.86
CA ALA A 773 -6.31 -12.46 -19.87
C ALA A 773 -7.34 -11.50 -20.51
N ASN A 774 -7.73 -10.41 -19.82
CA ASN A 774 -8.64 -9.39 -20.34
C ASN A 774 -7.92 -8.25 -21.08
N TYR A 775 -6.58 -8.26 -21.11
CA TYR A 775 -5.74 -7.24 -21.75
C TYR A 775 -4.71 -7.93 -22.65
N THR A 776 -5.23 -8.75 -23.57
CA THR A 776 -4.44 -9.33 -24.66
C THR A 776 -3.89 -8.24 -25.56
N LYS A 777 -2.77 -8.53 -26.24
CA LYS A 777 -2.13 -7.60 -27.19
C LYS A 777 -2.98 -7.44 -28.45
N GLY A 778 -3.79 -8.45 -28.76
CA GLY A 778 -4.67 -8.51 -29.92
C GLY A 778 -3.95 -8.93 -31.20
N GLU A 779 -4.69 -9.48 -32.15
CA GLU A 779 -4.15 -10.08 -33.39
C GLU A 779 -3.30 -9.07 -34.18
N TYR A 780 -3.71 -7.80 -34.26
CA TYR A 780 -2.97 -6.72 -34.92
C TYR A 780 -1.53 -6.56 -34.40
N ASN A 781 -1.35 -6.48 -33.08
CA ASN A 781 -0.03 -6.34 -32.47
C ASN A 781 0.79 -7.64 -32.56
N VAL A 782 0.12 -8.79 -32.51
CA VAL A 782 0.77 -10.09 -32.73
C VAL A 782 1.32 -10.17 -34.15
N ASP A 783 0.52 -9.90 -35.18
CA ASP A 783 0.92 -10.03 -36.59
C ASP A 783 2.07 -9.08 -36.97
N ILE A 784 2.10 -7.86 -36.43
CA ILE A 784 3.20 -6.91 -36.67
C ILE A 784 4.51 -7.38 -36.02
N MET A 785 4.44 -8.00 -34.84
CA MET A 785 5.62 -8.36 -34.05
C MET A 785 6.13 -9.79 -34.29
N LYS A 786 5.26 -10.71 -34.75
CA LYS A 786 5.52 -12.14 -34.94
C LYS A 786 6.65 -12.44 -35.92
N ASP A 787 6.79 -11.64 -36.97
CA ASP A 787 7.85 -11.87 -37.98
C ASP A 787 9.26 -11.73 -37.39
N LEU A 788 9.48 -10.87 -36.39
CA LEU A 788 10.77 -10.80 -35.69
C LEU A 788 10.80 -11.68 -34.43
N PHE A 789 9.80 -11.59 -33.56
CA PHE A 789 9.86 -12.26 -32.24
C PHE A 789 9.30 -13.69 -32.21
N GLY A 790 8.84 -14.23 -33.34
CA GLY A 790 8.20 -15.54 -33.40
C GLY A 790 7.02 -15.64 -32.44
N ASN A 791 7.03 -16.66 -31.58
CA ASN A 791 6.12 -16.89 -30.48
C ASN A 791 6.71 -16.45 -29.11
N GLY A 792 7.61 -15.45 -29.10
CA GLY A 792 8.20 -14.88 -27.90
C GLY A 792 7.22 -14.11 -27.01
N ILE A 793 7.69 -13.66 -25.85
CA ILE A 793 6.82 -13.10 -24.78
C ILE A 793 6.07 -11.81 -25.18
N PHE A 794 6.55 -11.14 -26.23
CA PHE A 794 5.92 -9.96 -26.82
C PHE A 794 4.82 -10.29 -27.85
N THR A 795 4.74 -11.53 -28.35
CA THR A 795 3.82 -11.94 -29.43
C THR A 795 2.83 -13.04 -29.02
N VAL A 796 2.93 -13.59 -27.80
CA VAL A 796 1.95 -14.55 -27.27
C VAL A 796 1.14 -13.99 -26.10
N ASP A 797 -0.07 -14.51 -25.92
CA ASP A 797 -0.97 -14.19 -24.81
C ASP A 797 -1.42 -15.46 -24.06
N GLY A 798 -2.31 -15.30 -23.08
CA GLY A 798 -3.02 -16.42 -22.44
C GLY A 798 -2.12 -17.39 -21.67
N ALA A 799 -2.17 -18.67 -22.02
CA ALA A 799 -1.40 -19.72 -21.34
C ALA A 799 0.09 -19.69 -21.73
N LYS A 800 0.41 -19.52 -23.03
CA LYS A 800 1.80 -19.45 -23.53
C LYS A 800 2.58 -18.30 -22.89
N TRP A 801 1.96 -17.13 -22.78
CA TRP A 801 2.56 -15.98 -22.10
C TRP A 801 2.80 -16.22 -20.61
N ARG A 802 1.80 -16.77 -19.89
CA ARG A 802 1.94 -17.11 -18.47
C ARG A 802 3.06 -18.12 -18.23
N HIS A 803 3.24 -19.08 -19.13
CA HIS A 803 4.35 -20.04 -19.08
C HIS A 803 5.71 -19.34 -19.21
N GLN A 804 5.94 -18.63 -20.32
CA GLN A 804 7.18 -17.89 -20.58
C GLN A 804 7.51 -16.89 -19.46
N ARG A 805 6.52 -16.13 -18.98
CA ARG A 805 6.71 -15.19 -17.87
C ARG A 805 7.07 -15.88 -16.57
N LYS A 806 6.40 -16.98 -16.20
CA LYS A 806 6.68 -17.72 -14.96
C LYS A 806 8.11 -18.27 -14.97
N LEU A 807 8.53 -18.85 -16.10
CA LEU A 807 9.87 -19.38 -16.29
C LEU A 807 10.93 -18.29 -16.19
N ALA A 808 10.78 -17.20 -16.96
CA ALA A 808 11.67 -16.04 -16.91
C ALA A 808 11.75 -15.43 -15.48
N SER A 809 10.60 -15.20 -14.84
CA SER A 809 10.56 -14.59 -13.49
C SER A 809 11.26 -15.44 -12.43
N PHE A 810 11.19 -16.77 -12.55
CA PHE A 810 11.91 -17.68 -11.67
C PHE A 810 13.43 -17.54 -11.88
N GLU A 811 13.92 -17.61 -13.12
CA GLU A 811 15.35 -17.52 -13.42
C GLU A 811 15.96 -16.17 -13.02
N PHE A 812 15.29 -15.05 -13.29
CA PHE A 812 15.72 -13.71 -12.87
C PHE A 812 15.78 -13.52 -11.34
N SER A 813 15.01 -14.29 -10.58
CA SER A 813 15.03 -14.23 -9.10
C SER A 813 16.21 -14.97 -8.46
N THR A 814 17.00 -15.72 -9.24
CA THR A 814 18.06 -16.56 -8.68
C THR A 814 19.32 -15.77 -8.30
N LYS A 815 19.83 -16.02 -7.08
CA LYS A 815 21.04 -15.36 -6.53
C LYS A 815 22.25 -15.46 -7.49
N VAL A 816 22.45 -16.64 -8.09
CA VAL A 816 23.58 -16.91 -9.00
C VAL A 816 23.57 -15.96 -10.19
N LEU A 817 22.40 -15.70 -10.81
CA LEU A 817 22.31 -14.77 -11.93
C LEU A 817 22.68 -13.35 -11.46
N ARG A 818 22.11 -12.88 -10.35
CA ARG A 818 22.39 -11.53 -9.82
C ARG A 818 23.87 -11.29 -9.51
N ASP A 819 24.52 -12.27 -8.88
CA ASP A 819 25.91 -12.17 -8.47
C ASP A 819 26.84 -12.20 -9.71
N SER A 820 26.60 -13.07 -10.70
CA SER A 820 27.33 -13.09 -11.99
C SER A 820 27.10 -11.82 -12.82
N THR A 821 25.86 -11.32 -12.87
CA THR A 821 25.49 -10.09 -13.58
C THR A 821 26.24 -8.87 -13.06
N SER A 822 26.47 -8.76 -11.75
CA SER A 822 27.25 -7.64 -11.18
C SER A 822 28.71 -7.65 -11.64
N VAL A 823 29.34 -8.83 -11.74
CA VAL A 823 30.72 -9.00 -12.24
C VAL A 823 30.80 -8.64 -13.72
N ILE A 824 29.84 -9.11 -14.53
CA ILE A 824 29.76 -8.81 -15.96
C ILE A 824 29.61 -7.31 -16.22
N PHE A 825 28.67 -6.64 -15.54
CA PHE A 825 28.50 -5.19 -15.68
C PHE A 825 29.78 -4.43 -15.30
N LYS A 826 30.41 -4.73 -14.16
CA LYS A 826 31.68 -4.09 -13.77
C LYS A 826 32.79 -4.29 -14.83
N SER A 827 32.90 -5.49 -15.38
CA SER A 827 33.87 -5.79 -16.45
C SER A 827 33.62 -4.96 -17.71
N ASN A 828 32.36 -4.77 -18.11
CA ASN A 828 32.02 -4.03 -19.32
C ASN A 828 32.02 -2.51 -19.09
N THR A 829 31.67 -2.04 -17.89
CA THR A 829 31.91 -0.64 -17.48
C THR A 829 33.39 -0.30 -17.56
N ALA A 830 34.30 -1.18 -17.15
CA ALA A 830 35.74 -0.95 -17.30
C ALA A 830 36.18 -0.83 -18.77
N LYS A 831 35.61 -1.64 -19.69
CA LYS A 831 35.84 -1.47 -21.14
C LYS A 831 35.31 -0.13 -21.63
N LEU A 832 34.08 0.24 -21.25
CA LEU A 832 33.44 1.49 -21.65
C LEU A 832 34.23 2.70 -21.15
N VAL A 833 34.57 2.76 -19.86
CA VAL A 833 35.38 3.83 -19.27
C VAL A 833 36.71 3.97 -20.01
N LYS A 834 37.41 2.86 -20.30
CA LYS A 834 38.66 2.89 -21.09
C LYS A 834 38.45 3.52 -22.48
N HIS A 835 37.37 3.20 -23.18
CA HIS A 835 37.06 3.83 -24.48
C HIS A 835 36.69 5.31 -24.34
N ILE A 836 35.93 5.69 -23.32
CA ILE A 836 35.57 7.09 -23.05
C ILE A 836 36.84 7.90 -22.73
N SER A 837 37.70 7.43 -21.81
CA SER A 837 38.96 8.10 -21.47
C SER A 837 39.90 8.25 -22.66
N LEU A 838 39.95 7.27 -23.57
CA LEU A 838 40.75 7.35 -24.80
C LEU A 838 40.19 8.37 -25.81
N LEU A 839 38.87 8.58 -25.86
CA LEU A 839 38.23 9.57 -26.73
C LEU A 839 38.33 10.99 -26.13
N ALA A 840 38.11 11.11 -24.83
CA ALA A 840 38.24 12.36 -24.07
C ALA A 840 39.68 12.88 -24.08
N GLY A 841 40.67 12.03 -23.78
CA GLY A 841 42.10 12.37 -23.86
C GLY A 841 42.63 12.58 -25.30
N ALA A 842 41.77 12.41 -26.32
CA ALA A 842 42.04 12.76 -27.71
C ALA A 842 41.18 13.93 -28.22
N GLU A 843 40.43 14.60 -27.33
CA GLU A 843 39.52 15.71 -27.61
C GLU A 843 38.51 15.44 -28.73
N LYS A 844 38.03 14.18 -28.85
CA LYS A 844 37.09 13.79 -29.91
C LYS A 844 35.64 13.81 -29.45
N GLU A 845 34.78 14.43 -30.26
CA GLU A 845 33.33 14.28 -30.14
C GLU A 845 32.93 12.80 -30.16
N MET A 846 32.02 12.42 -29.26
CA MET A 846 31.61 11.04 -29.05
C MET A 846 30.09 10.92 -28.92
N ASN A 847 29.50 9.94 -29.62
CA ASN A 847 28.09 9.62 -29.48
C ASN A 847 27.88 8.71 -28.25
N LEU A 848 27.52 9.31 -27.13
CA LEU A 848 27.31 8.59 -25.87
C LEU A 848 26.16 7.58 -25.95
N GLN A 849 25.11 7.83 -26.76
CA GLN A 849 24.01 6.89 -26.95
C GLN A 849 24.47 5.62 -27.65
N ASP A 850 25.25 5.74 -28.73
CA ASP A 850 25.83 4.60 -29.46
C ASP A 850 26.76 3.76 -28.56
N LEU A 851 27.64 4.42 -27.79
CA LEU A 851 28.54 3.74 -26.85
C LEU A 851 27.78 3.03 -25.71
N LEU A 852 26.74 3.64 -25.16
CA LEU A 852 25.89 3.01 -24.15
C LEU A 852 25.08 1.85 -24.74
N MET A 853 24.55 1.97 -25.96
CA MET A 853 23.86 0.88 -26.65
C MET A 853 24.77 -0.32 -26.93
N LYS A 854 26.05 -0.10 -27.27
CA LYS A 854 27.07 -1.15 -27.42
C LYS A 854 27.41 -1.79 -26.07
N SER A 855 27.75 -0.97 -25.07
CA SER A 855 28.14 -1.47 -23.74
C SER A 855 27.01 -2.20 -23.00
N THR A 856 25.75 -1.78 -23.13
CA THR A 856 24.62 -2.52 -22.55
C THR A 856 24.41 -3.81 -23.30
N LEU A 857 24.46 -3.80 -24.63
CA LEU A 857 24.33 -5.00 -25.45
C LEU A 857 25.40 -6.05 -25.09
N ASP A 858 26.68 -5.69 -25.02
CA ASP A 858 27.76 -6.60 -24.57
C ASP A 858 27.43 -7.22 -23.21
N SER A 859 26.88 -6.42 -22.28
CA SER A 859 26.56 -6.86 -20.92
C SER A 859 25.37 -7.82 -20.89
N ILE A 860 24.33 -7.53 -21.66
CA ILE A 860 23.12 -8.36 -21.76
C ILE A 860 23.41 -9.64 -22.54
N PHE A 861 24.25 -9.58 -23.57
CA PHE A 861 24.65 -10.76 -24.32
C PHE A 861 25.48 -11.70 -23.44
N LYS A 862 26.38 -11.16 -22.64
CA LYS A 862 27.22 -11.93 -21.71
C LYS A 862 26.44 -12.48 -20.51
N VAL A 863 25.44 -11.76 -20.00
CA VAL A 863 24.49 -12.29 -18.98
C VAL A 863 23.52 -13.32 -19.59
N GLY A 864 23.04 -13.08 -20.80
CA GLY A 864 22.05 -13.91 -21.48
C GLY A 864 22.62 -15.22 -21.99
N PHE A 865 23.82 -15.19 -22.55
CA PHE A 865 24.38 -16.26 -23.37
C PHE A 865 25.81 -16.63 -22.98
N GLY A 866 26.39 -16.02 -21.95
CA GLY A 866 27.77 -16.29 -21.52
C GLY A 866 28.83 -15.95 -22.58
N PHE A 867 28.46 -15.14 -23.59
CA PHE A 867 29.29 -14.77 -24.73
C PHE A 867 29.47 -13.24 -24.76
N ASP A 868 30.69 -12.79 -25.05
CA ASP A 868 31.04 -11.38 -25.11
C ASP A 868 31.12 -10.97 -26.60
N LEU A 869 30.19 -10.13 -27.06
CA LEU A 869 30.15 -9.65 -28.45
C LEU A 869 31.30 -8.65 -28.76
N ASP A 870 31.94 -8.10 -27.72
CA ASP A 870 33.04 -7.13 -27.77
C ASP A 870 32.80 -5.94 -28.72
N THR A 871 31.57 -5.41 -28.72
CA THR A 871 31.10 -4.43 -29.71
C THR A 871 31.73 -3.06 -29.57
N LEU A 872 32.33 -2.78 -28.41
CA LEU A 872 33.15 -1.61 -28.17
C LEU A 872 34.51 -1.66 -28.88
N SER A 873 35.09 -2.86 -29.07
CA SER A 873 36.37 -3.05 -29.78
C SER A 873 36.20 -3.27 -31.29
N GLY A 874 35.08 -3.88 -31.69
CA GLY A 874 34.74 -4.16 -33.10
C GLY A 874 35.49 -5.33 -33.73
N SER A 875 36.04 -6.25 -32.94
CA SER A 875 36.92 -7.32 -33.44
C SER A 875 36.23 -8.51 -34.13
N ASP A 876 34.92 -8.72 -33.93
CA ASP A 876 34.18 -9.85 -34.55
C ASP A 876 33.20 -9.40 -35.65
N GLU A 877 33.43 -9.92 -36.86
CA GLU A 877 32.60 -9.64 -38.03
C GLU A 877 31.21 -10.28 -37.93
N ALA A 878 31.08 -11.46 -37.30
CA ALA A 878 29.79 -12.14 -37.16
C ALA A 878 28.85 -11.36 -36.23
N SER A 879 29.34 -10.98 -35.04
CA SER A 879 28.63 -10.12 -34.10
C SER A 879 28.26 -8.77 -34.73
N SER A 880 29.16 -8.12 -35.45
CA SER A 880 28.89 -6.84 -36.14
C SER A 880 27.73 -6.95 -37.16
N ARG A 881 27.71 -8.01 -37.97
CA ARG A 881 26.63 -8.29 -38.93
C ARG A 881 25.29 -8.58 -38.24
N PHE A 882 25.31 -9.35 -37.15
CA PHE A 882 24.12 -9.63 -36.33
C PHE A 882 23.49 -8.33 -35.78
N ILE A 883 24.30 -7.46 -35.19
CA ILE A 883 23.84 -6.23 -34.54
C ILE A 883 23.23 -5.28 -35.54
N LYS A 884 23.90 -5.07 -36.69
CA LYS A 884 23.36 -4.25 -37.76
C LYS A 884 22.00 -4.77 -38.24
N ALA A 885 21.88 -6.08 -38.47
CA ALA A 885 20.62 -6.70 -38.86
C ALA A 885 19.53 -6.54 -37.78
N PHE A 886 19.88 -6.66 -36.50
CA PHE A 886 18.96 -6.49 -35.37
C PHE A 886 18.46 -5.05 -35.24
N ASP A 887 19.35 -4.07 -35.27
CA ASP A 887 19.02 -2.64 -35.13
C ASP A 887 18.23 -2.11 -36.34
N ASP A 888 18.64 -2.49 -37.56
CA ASP A 888 17.87 -2.21 -38.79
C ASP A 888 16.46 -2.83 -38.71
N SER A 889 16.33 -4.08 -38.22
CA SER A 889 15.02 -4.74 -38.06
C SER A 889 14.12 -4.05 -37.03
N ASN A 890 14.69 -3.47 -35.98
CA ASN A 890 13.93 -2.73 -34.97
C ASN A 890 13.40 -1.41 -35.54
N GLY A 891 14.24 -0.64 -36.22
CA GLY A 891 13.86 0.63 -36.87
C GLY A 891 12.85 0.47 -38.02
N LEU A 892 12.91 -0.64 -38.77
CA LEU A 892 12.00 -0.88 -39.90
C LEU A 892 10.57 -1.28 -39.47
N LYS A 893 10.36 -1.78 -38.24
CA LYS A 893 9.01 -2.05 -37.70
C LYS A 893 8.14 -0.81 -37.64
N ILE A 894 8.72 0.33 -37.21
CA ILE A 894 8.03 1.62 -37.13
C ILE A 894 7.53 2.05 -38.52
N LYS A 895 8.27 1.73 -39.59
CA LYS A 895 7.86 2.03 -40.97
C LYS A 895 6.76 1.10 -41.48
N ARG A 896 6.72 -0.17 -41.04
CA ARG A 896 5.63 -1.11 -41.35
C ARG A 896 4.31 -0.75 -40.67
N TYR A 897 4.35 -0.25 -39.44
CA TYR A 897 3.17 0.34 -38.77
C TYR A 897 2.54 1.50 -39.59
N LEU A 898 3.38 2.24 -40.32
CA LEU A 898 2.99 3.32 -41.23
C LEU A 898 2.73 2.86 -42.68
N ASN A 899 2.77 1.55 -42.94
CA ASN A 899 2.58 0.93 -44.26
C ASN A 899 3.59 1.37 -45.35
N ILE A 900 4.81 1.79 -44.97
CA ILE A 900 5.88 2.23 -45.88
C ILE A 900 6.88 1.07 -46.10
N GLY A 901 6.96 0.60 -47.34
CA GLY A 901 7.56 -0.70 -47.69
C GLY A 901 9.09 -0.78 -47.63
N SER A 902 9.59 -1.87 -47.02
CA SER A 902 10.97 -2.38 -47.15
C SER A 902 11.07 -3.87 -46.71
N GLU A 903 9.99 -4.63 -46.93
CA GLU A 903 9.75 -5.97 -46.36
C GLU A 903 10.84 -7.00 -46.72
N ALA A 904 11.45 -6.89 -47.91
CA ALA A 904 12.54 -7.76 -48.33
C ALA A 904 13.81 -7.59 -47.46
N VAL A 905 14.11 -6.37 -47.02
CA VAL A 905 15.25 -6.08 -46.13
C VAL A 905 14.99 -6.66 -44.75
N VAL A 906 13.78 -6.48 -44.22
CA VAL A 906 13.36 -7.07 -42.94
C VAL A 906 13.48 -8.60 -42.97
N LYS A 907 12.98 -9.26 -44.01
CA LYS A 907 13.11 -10.73 -44.18
C LYS A 907 14.56 -11.20 -44.29
N GLN A 908 15.44 -10.42 -44.91
CA GLN A 908 16.86 -10.76 -44.98
C GLN A 908 17.55 -10.58 -43.63
N ASN A 909 17.23 -9.53 -42.87
CA ASN A 909 17.79 -9.30 -41.55
C ASN A 909 17.32 -10.33 -40.52
N ILE A 910 16.04 -10.75 -40.56
CA ILE A 910 15.52 -11.85 -39.73
C ILE A 910 16.33 -13.13 -39.95
N ARG A 911 16.68 -13.49 -41.19
CA ARG A 911 17.53 -14.66 -41.47
C ARG A 911 18.92 -14.56 -40.84
N ILE A 912 19.52 -13.38 -40.82
CA ILE A 912 20.84 -13.16 -40.19
C ILE A 912 20.74 -13.34 -38.67
N ILE A 913 19.69 -12.78 -38.06
CA ILE A 913 19.39 -12.90 -36.63
C ILE A 913 19.15 -14.36 -36.23
N ASP A 914 18.33 -15.07 -37.01
CA ASP A 914 17.95 -16.46 -36.76
C ASP A 914 19.15 -17.39 -36.88
N ASN A 915 19.94 -17.29 -37.97
CA ASN A 915 21.12 -18.13 -38.16
C ASN A 915 22.10 -17.99 -36.98
N PHE A 916 22.38 -16.74 -36.56
CA PHE A 916 23.28 -16.46 -35.44
C PHE A 916 22.76 -17.02 -34.12
N LEU A 917 21.47 -16.86 -33.82
CA LEU A 917 20.87 -17.42 -32.59
C LEU A 917 20.80 -18.95 -32.61
N TYR A 918 20.49 -19.58 -33.74
CA TYR A 918 20.49 -21.04 -33.84
C TYR A 918 21.90 -21.62 -33.71
N GLU A 919 22.91 -20.99 -34.30
CA GLU A 919 24.32 -21.37 -34.15
C GLU A 919 24.78 -21.24 -32.68
N LEU A 920 24.45 -20.13 -32.02
CA LEU A 920 24.71 -19.90 -30.60
C LEU A 920 24.06 -20.97 -29.70
N ILE A 921 22.80 -21.34 -29.98
CA ILE A 921 22.06 -22.38 -29.25
C ILE A 921 22.72 -23.76 -29.43
N GLN A 922 23.18 -24.10 -30.65
CA GLN A 922 23.87 -25.36 -30.91
C GLN A 922 25.25 -25.40 -30.24
N ASN A 923 26.07 -24.36 -30.41
CA ASN A 923 27.38 -24.24 -29.79
C ASN A 923 27.28 -24.37 -28.25
N LYS A 924 26.25 -23.79 -27.62
CA LYS A 924 26.00 -23.97 -26.18
C LYS A 924 25.57 -25.38 -25.80
N ARG A 925 24.72 -26.04 -26.60
CA ARG A 925 24.36 -27.46 -26.40
C ARG A 925 25.57 -28.38 -26.48
N GLU A 926 26.52 -28.12 -27.36
CA GLU A 926 27.76 -28.89 -27.48
C GLU A 926 28.72 -28.61 -26.31
N GLN A 927 28.87 -27.34 -25.90
CA GLN A 927 29.68 -26.96 -24.74
C GLN A 927 29.20 -27.65 -23.45
N MET A 928 27.89 -27.66 -23.16
CA MET A 928 27.36 -28.31 -21.96
C MET A 928 27.54 -29.84 -21.98
N LYS A 929 27.51 -30.48 -23.16
CA LYS A 929 27.80 -31.92 -23.31
C LYS A 929 29.26 -32.27 -23.05
N ASN A 930 30.19 -31.37 -23.38
CA ASN A 930 31.64 -31.62 -23.26
C ASN A 930 32.21 -31.27 -21.86
N GLY A 931 31.39 -30.70 -20.97
CA GLY A 931 31.51 -30.85 -19.52
C GLY A 931 32.24 -29.72 -18.77
N ASN A 932 31.48 -28.88 -18.05
CA ASN A 932 31.92 -28.30 -16.78
C ASN A 932 30.72 -27.84 -15.90
N LEU A 933 30.00 -28.81 -15.29
CA LEU A 933 28.69 -28.63 -14.62
C LEU A 933 28.56 -27.48 -13.60
N HIS A 934 29.66 -26.92 -13.11
CA HIS A 934 29.64 -25.77 -12.22
C HIS A 934 29.36 -24.43 -12.91
N ARG A 935 29.63 -24.30 -14.22
CA ARG A 935 29.40 -23.06 -14.99
C ARG A 935 28.06 -23.00 -15.71
N ASP A 936 27.39 -24.13 -15.92
CA ASP A 936 26.14 -24.29 -16.69
C ASP A 936 24.91 -23.54 -16.11
N LYS A 937 25.11 -22.68 -15.10
CA LYS A 937 24.09 -21.85 -14.45
C LYS A 937 24.48 -20.37 -14.34
N GLU A 938 25.60 -19.96 -14.95
CA GLU A 938 26.04 -18.56 -14.94
C GLU A 938 25.25 -17.69 -15.93
N ASP A 939 24.88 -18.23 -17.10
CA ASP A 939 24.05 -17.54 -18.11
C ASP A 939 22.62 -18.09 -18.24
N ILE A 940 21.74 -17.27 -18.84
CA ILE A 940 20.30 -17.52 -18.95
C ILE A 940 19.97 -18.59 -19.99
N LEU A 941 20.68 -18.64 -21.11
CA LEU A 941 20.46 -19.63 -22.17
C LEU A 941 20.78 -21.05 -21.68
N SER A 942 21.87 -21.24 -20.95
CA SER A 942 22.22 -22.54 -20.36
C SER A 942 21.11 -23.06 -19.43
N ARG A 943 20.43 -22.17 -18.70
CA ARG A 943 19.27 -22.51 -17.86
C ARG A 943 18.03 -22.87 -18.68
N PHE A 944 17.71 -22.10 -19.71
CA PHE A 944 16.61 -22.46 -20.62
C PHE A 944 16.90 -23.77 -21.36
N LEU A 945 18.16 -24.08 -21.66
CA LEU A 945 18.57 -25.37 -22.21
C LEU A 945 18.35 -26.51 -21.20
N LEU A 946 18.78 -26.36 -19.95
CA LEU A 946 18.53 -27.33 -18.88
C LEU A 946 17.04 -27.54 -18.55
N GLU A 947 16.18 -26.53 -18.77
CA GLU A 947 14.72 -26.71 -18.66
C GLU A 947 14.14 -27.37 -19.92
N SER A 948 14.69 -27.10 -21.12
CA SER A 948 14.27 -27.76 -22.36
C SER A 948 14.51 -29.27 -22.37
N GLU A 949 15.46 -29.77 -21.56
CA GLU A 949 15.66 -31.21 -21.34
C GLU A 949 14.50 -31.87 -20.55
N LYS A 950 13.73 -31.08 -19.79
CA LYS A 950 12.58 -31.55 -19.00
C LYS A 950 11.25 -31.43 -19.74
N ASP A 951 11.15 -30.48 -20.68
CA ASP A 951 9.98 -30.25 -21.52
C ASP A 951 10.37 -30.10 -23.02
N PRO A 952 10.90 -31.16 -23.66
CA PRO A 952 11.41 -31.08 -25.02
C PRO A 952 10.30 -30.91 -26.08
N GLU A 953 9.05 -31.23 -25.76
CA GLU A 953 7.92 -31.05 -26.67
C GLU A 953 7.50 -29.57 -26.79
N ASN A 954 7.52 -28.81 -25.69
CA ASN A 954 7.13 -27.38 -25.70
C ASN A 954 8.32 -26.41 -25.83
N MET A 955 9.53 -26.80 -25.40
CA MET A 955 10.73 -25.95 -25.44
C MET A 955 11.72 -26.37 -26.55
N ASN A 956 11.21 -26.44 -27.79
CA ASN A 956 12.01 -26.75 -28.96
C ASN A 956 13.03 -25.63 -29.31
N SER A 957 13.87 -25.85 -30.33
CA SER A 957 14.88 -24.85 -30.75
C SER A 957 14.28 -23.51 -31.19
N GLU A 958 13.07 -23.50 -31.77
CA GLU A 958 12.36 -22.28 -32.19
C GLU A 958 11.93 -21.46 -30.95
N TYR A 959 11.34 -22.11 -29.93
CA TYR A 959 11.01 -21.49 -28.65
C TYR A 959 12.26 -20.88 -27.98
N LEU A 960 13.40 -21.59 -28.03
CA LEU A 960 14.67 -21.10 -27.50
C LEU A 960 15.20 -19.88 -28.27
N ARG A 961 15.03 -19.82 -29.60
CA ARG A 961 15.33 -18.63 -30.43
C ARG A 961 14.42 -17.46 -30.02
N ASP A 962 13.11 -17.70 -29.95
CA ASP A 962 12.07 -16.70 -29.66
C ASP A 962 12.28 -16.03 -28.28
N ILE A 963 12.56 -16.83 -27.24
CA ILE A 963 12.77 -16.33 -25.88
C ILE A 963 14.12 -15.64 -25.72
N SER A 964 15.16 -16.11 -26.41
CA SER A 964 16.49 -15.48 -26.45
C SER A 964 16.43 -14.09 -27.08
N LEU A 965 15.76 -13.97 -28.22
CA LEU A 965 15.56 -12.70 -28.92
C LEU A 965 14.69 -11.73 -28.12
N SER A 966 13.67 -12.24 -27.42
CA SER A 966 12.87 -11.45 -26.47
C SER A 966 13.72 -10.88 -25.33
N PHE A 967 14.65 -11.66 -24.78
CA PHE A 967 15.53 -11.19 -23.71
C PHE A 967 16.51 -10.09 -24.18
N LEU A 968 17.11 -10.26 -25.36
CA LEU A 968 18.03 -9.29 -25.96
C LEU A 968 17.42 -7.89 -26.09
N LEU A 969 16.20 -7.82 -26.63
CA LEU A 969 15.48 -6.55 -26.78
C LEU A 969 15.15 -5.92 -25.42
N ALA A 970 14.66 -6.72 -24.47
CA ALA A 970 14.17 -6.23 -23.18
C ALA A 970 15.24 -5.47 -22.38
N GLY A 971 16.50 -5.90 -22.47
CA GLY A 971 17.62 -5.24 -21.80
C GLY A 971 18.22 -4.05 -22.56
N LYS A 972 18.44 -4.18 -23.88
CA LYS A 972 19.36 -3.29 -24.63
C LYS A 972 18.86 -1.85 -24.62
N ASP A 973 17.68 -1.66 -25.20
CA ASP A 973 17.15 -0.32 -25.49
C ASP A 973 16.71 0.39 -24.20
N THR A 974 16.16 -0.34 -23.23
CA THR A 974 15.68 0.23 -21.96
C THR A 974 16.85 0.79 -21.15
N SER A 975 17.89 -0.02 -20.93
CA SER A 975 19.06 0.37 -20.14
C SER A 975 19.86 1.50 -20.80
N ALA A 976 20.10 1.39 -22.11
CA ALA A 976 20.90 2.38 -22.86
C ALA A 976 20.20 3.74 -22.91
N ASN A 977 18.89 3.77 -23.21
CA ASN A 977 18.14 5.02 -23.27
C ASN A 977 18.00 5.70 -21.90
N THR A 978 17.80 4.93 -20.82
CA THR A 978 17.77 5.51 -19.46
C THR A 978 19.11 6.13 -19.06
N LEU A 979 20.23 5.46 -19.32
CA LEU A 979 21.57 6.01 -19.04
C LEU A 979 21.87 7.22 -19.93
N THR A 980 21.54 7.16 -21.23
CA THR A 980 21.69 8.28 -22.16
C THR A 980 20.89 9.50 -21.68
N TRP A 981 19.66 9.30 -21.25
CA TRP A 981 18.81 10.36 -20.71
C TRP A 981 19.36 10.92 -19.39
N PHE A 982 19.88 10.07 -18.51
CA PHE A 982 20.53 10.51 -17.26
C PHE A 982 21.71 11.46 -17.56
N PHE A 983 22.65 11.06 -18.41
CA PHE A 983 23.79 11.92 -18.77
C PHE A 983 23.36 13.19 -19.51
N TYR A 984 22.39 13.09 -20.44
CA TYR A 984 21.81 14.27 -21.10
C TYR A 984 21.21 15.27 -20.10
N MET A 985 20.46 14.79 -19.11
CA MET A 985 19.88 15.62 -18.05
C MET A 985 20.93 16.19 -17.10
N LEU A 986 22.01 15.45 -16.82
CA LEU A 986 23.13 15.92 -16.01
C LEU A 986 23.82 17.11 -16.67
N CYS A 987 24.21 16.97 -17.95
CA CYS A 987 24.81 18.04 -18.75
C CYS A 987 23.86 19.25 -18.98
N LYS A 988 22.54 19.05 -18.86
CA LYS A 988 21.52 20.12 -18.92
C LYS A 988 21.39 20.92 -17.62
N HIS A 989 21.95 20.44 -16.52
CA HIS A 989 21.78 21.01 -15.19
C HIS A 989 23.12 21.10 -14.44
N PRO A 990 23.97 22.11 -14.73
CA PRO A 990 25.31 22.24 -14.16
C PRO A 990 25.33 22.14 -12.62
N LEU A 991 24.45 22.85 -11.91
CA LEU A 991 24.34 22.78 -10.44
C LEU A 991 24.00 21.39 -9.86
N ILE A 992 23.54 20.45 -10.70
CA ILE A 992 23.35 19.04 -10.34
C ILE A 992 24.63 18.25 -10.67
N GLN A 993 25.28 18.54 -11.80
CA GLN A 993 26.61 18.00 -12.16
C GLN A 993 27.65 18.31 -11.07
N GLU A 994 27.72 19.55 -10.55
CA GLU A 994 28.62 19.92 -9.43
C GLU A 994 28.38 19.05 -8.18
N LYS A 995 27.11 18.81 -7.82
CA LYS A 995 26.76 18.01 -6.63
C LYS A 995 27.07 16.54 -6.82
N VAL A 996 26.84 16.01 -8.02
CA VAL A 996 27.19 14.63 -8.38
C VAL A 996 28.71 14.46 -8.42
N PHE A 997 29.47 15.46 -8.89
CA PHE A 997 30.92 15.50 -8.81
C PHE A 997 31.42 15.40 -7.37
N GLU A 998 30.95 16.28 -6.48
CA GLU A 998 31.34 16.27 -5.06
C GLU A 998 30.98 14.96 -4.34
N GLU A 999 29.81 14.39 -4.63
CA GLU A 999 29.39 13.09 -4.09
C GLU A 999 30.29 11.95 -4.60
N VAL A 1000 30.61 11.93 -5.90
CA VAL A 1000 31.52 10.94 -6.50
C VAL A 1000 32.94 11.10 -5.94
N LYS A 1001 33.47 12.32 -5.84
CA LYS A 1001 34.79 12.60 -5.24
C LYS A 1001 34.86 12.11 -3.80
N THR A 1002 33.85 12.42 -2.99
CA THR A 1002 33.72 11.97 -1.60
C THR A 1002 33.67 10.45 -1.47
N VAL A 1003 32.96 9.75 -2.35
CA VAL A 1003 32.77 8.29 -2.30
C VAL A 1003 33.96 7.51 -2.88
N THR A 1004 34.74 8.11 -3.78
CA THR A 1004 35.87 7.45 -4.47
C THR A 1004 37.23 7.73 -3.85
N GLU A 1005 37.33 8.64 -2.86
CA GLU A 1005 38.60 9.11 -2.28
C GLU A 1005 39.58 9.63 -3.36
N ALA A 1006 39.04 10.22 -4.43
CA ALA A 1006 39.84 10.72 -5.55
C ALA A 1006 40.71 11.91 -5.13
N ASN A 1007 41.96 11.94 -5.62
CA ASN A 1007 42.93 13.01 -5.34
C ASN A 1007 42.35 14.41 -5.61
N ASP A 1008 42.78 15.39 -4.82
CA ASP A 1008 42.30 16.78 -4.89
C ASP A 1008 42.64 17.52 -6.21
N ASP A 1009 43.48 16.94 -7.07
CA ASP A 1009 43.91 17.54 -8.34
C ASP A 1009 42.86 17.46 -9.47
N ILE A 1010 41.83 16.60 -9.37
CA ILE A 1010 40.80 16.49 -10.42
C ILE A 1010 39.86 17.69 -10.32
N SER A 1011 39.80 18.48 -11.38
CA SER A 1011 38.91 19.65 -11.46
C SER A 1011 37.51 19.28 -11.97
N ILE A 1012 36.53 20.14 -11.74
CA ILE A 1012 35.18 19.96 -12.30
C ILE A 1012 35.14 20.14 -13.83
N ASP A 1013 36.08 20.90 -14.40
CA ASP A 1013 36.22 21.04 -15.86
C ASP A 1013 36.79 19.76 -16.52
N GLU A 1014 37.34 18.83 -15.73
CA GLU A 1014 37.77 17.49 -16.16
C GLU A 1014 36.69 16.40 -15.96
N PHE A 1015 35.52 16.73 -15.39
CA PHE A 1015 34.44 15.79 -15.00
C PHE A 1015 33.13 15.89 -15.82
#